data_AF-A0A2V9SHY6-F1
#
_entry.id   AF-A0A2V9SHY6-F1
#
_cell.length_a   1.000
_cell.length_b   1.000
_cell.length_c   1.000
_cell.angle_alpha   90.00
_cell.angle_beta   90.00
_cell.angle_gamma   90.00
#
_symmetry.space_group_name_H-M   'P 1'
#
loop_
_entity.id
_entity.type
_entity.pdbx_description
1 polymer ?
#
loop_
_entity_poly.entity_id
_entity_poly.type
_entity_poly.pdbx_seq_one_letter_code
_entity_poly.pdbx_strand_id
1 'polypeptide(L)'
;MSHQTAPWLSFTAARSDRHRVLTLIVLSIFFFSLSACESTMQELGSSTSTATSTSRSNGRNDSVPQRFHRIRITVVPATATVASRGQRKFTAKVHGISIQSIAWSVTAGIISEDGTFIAPVVNGTTTVTVTASSTDLSRAFATAFVTVLPSTQSPSTPLNIITRFLPSSTQGKSYSAPVLIDGGQAPYRWTIPSGYLPRGLTLDSTSGLISGASLQTGTFSFKTRVSDSANNAATRRYTMVVSAGTENPGACGPPTYGCSRTDFDIVQLPGSVPDIGNLSGAGRIIIDPDFHNPIVRLTDAHTNPKQENVTFVTGSGGSSNASTWNTDSTMIFLQDTNATGYPMLFDANTMQASRMYVPAFPSTGGMTISAKLFSWSRTNPNYLYVVSGVRLLRYDFTNRNVPPSPQLVYDFTSSPNCLPHSFTPVWSNFGGISDGDAAFTVGYSNTGFQGTGVYVVVYSVGKGCSMVNTQTGQITSDWGQSGSMSTPDRFTLHDAFMTKSDGWAMLGSTKCLSTKCSKGPYFWQLGSTMVTPCGANGTVELCSGHWTMGHTRWINNDGDPFGQYHMRSFSALGSHTPVITALPVGLRVPLDHHPSWNNADVGDALPFFSSTWSPITPFPSAWYNEIIGISPITGSGWRFAHSFISANSHRFSTKYGIGQVSQDGRFFLFSSDWMGTLGSESGSSSCAVGVNCRGDVFAIELK
;
A
#
# COMPACT_ATOMS: atom_id res chain seq x y z
N MET A 1 12.70 30.26 -67.39
CA MET A 1 11.39 30.78 -66.95
C MET A 1 11.36 30.57 -65.44
N SER A 2 11.65 31.53 -64.55
CA SER A 2 11.00 32.85 -64.29
C SER A 2 9.57 32.68 -63.76
N HIS A 3 9.13 33.24 -62.63
CA HIS A 3 9.69 34.24 -61.68
C HIS A 3 9.74 33.67 -60.22
N GLN A 4 10.36 34.23 -59.16
CA GLN A 4 10.48 35.62 -58.63
C GLN A 4 9.12 36.23 -58.21
N THR A 5 8.93 37.01 -57.12
CA THR A 5 9.83 37.69 -56.13
C THR A 5 9.30 37.56 -54.67
N ALA A 6 9.97 38.18 -53.68
CA ALA A 6 9.56 38.21 -52.24
C ALA A 6 9.23 39.64 -51.69
N PRO A 7 9.68 40.14 -50.50
CA PRO A 7 8.76 40.46 -49.39
C PRO A 7 8.83 41.90 -48.81
N TRP A 8 7.88 42.25 -47.92
CA TRP A 8 7.85 43.48 -47.09
C TRP A 8 7.10 43.24 -45.75
N LEU A 9 7.18 44.09 -44.71
CA LEU A 9 8.32 44.68 -43.98
C LEU A 9 7.81 45.21 -42.62
N SER A 10 8.67 45.41 -41.62
CA SER A 10 8.32 45.76 -40.23
C SER A 10 8.44 47.25 -39.87
N PHE A 11 7.52 47.74 -39.02
CA PHE A 11 7.52 49.02 -38.27
C PHE A 11 6.55 48.85 -37.07
N THR A 12 6.64 49.45 -35.88
CA THR A 12 7.72 50.07 -35.06
C THR A 12 7.15 50.24 -33.63
N ALA A 13 8.00 50.43 -32.61
CA ALA A 13 7.54 50.71 -31.24
C ALA A 13 7.41 52.22 -30.94
N ALA A 14 6.54 52.58 -29.98
CA ALA A 14 6.50 53.89 -29.33
C ALA A 14 6.05 53.76 -27.86
N ARG A 15 6.26 54.79 -27.04
CA ARG A 15 6.14 54.77 -25.57
C ARG A 15 5.57 56.10 -25.06
N SER A 16 5.05 56.09 -23.82
CA SER A 16 4.65 57.28 -23.04
C SER A 16 3.36 57.99 -23.50
N ASP A 17 2.70 58.87 -22.71
CA ASP A 17 3.05 59.36 -21.36
C ASP A 17 1.81 59.58 -20.44
N ARG A 18 2.04 60.20 -19.28
CA ARG A 18 1.12 60.44 -18.16
C ARG A 18 0.20 61.67 -18.31
N HIS A 19 -0.71 61.78 -17.32
CA HIS A 19 -1.42 62.98 -16.80
C HIS A 19 -2.80 63.33 -17.39
N ARG A 20 -3.74 63.97 -16.65
CA ARG A 20 -4.14 64.00 -15.21
C ARG A 20 -5.40 64.91 -15.05
N VAL A 21 -6.12 64.86 -13.91
CA VAL A 21 -7.18 65.83 -13.45
C VAL A 21 -8.53 65.63 -14.19
N LEU A 22 -9.75 65.83 -13.66
CA LEU A 22 -10.28 66.64 -12.54
C LEU A 22 -10.95 65.82 -11.39
N THR A 23 -11.93 66.40 -10.68
CA THR A 23 -12.15 66.23 -9.22
C THR A 23 -13.59 66.60 -8.77
N LEU A 24 -14.22 65.82 -7.87
CA LEU A 24 -15.24 66.20 -6.85
C LEU A 24 -15.33 65.05 -5.80
N ILE A 25 -14.83 65.15 -4.54
CA ILE A 25 -15.34 65.89 -3.34
C ILE A 25 -16.59 65.18 -2.76
N VAL A 26 -16.62 64.64 -1.51
CA VAL A 26 -16.48 65.31 -0.17
C VAL A 26 -15.71 64.48 0.91
N LEU A 27 -15.06 65.21 1.83
CA LEU A 27 -14.47 65.00 3.21
C LEU A 27 -15.05 63.87 4.14
N SER A 28 -14.46 63.41 5.27
CA SER A 28 -13.21 63.66 6.09
C SER A 28 -12.98 62.45 7.08
N ILE A 29 -11.80 61.98 7.58
CA ILE A 29 -10.54 62.55 8.20
C ILE A 29 -10.72 62.86 9.73
N PHE A 30 -9.96 62.41 10.78
CA PHE A 30 -8.73 61.59 11.08
C PHE A 30 -9.02 60.55 12.23
N PHE A 31 -8.18 59.63 12.82
CA PHE A 31 -6.77 59.12 12.79
C PHE A 31 -5.84 59.35 14.06
N PHE A 32 -5.07 58.30 14.49
CA PHE A 32 -3.96 58.22 15.52
C PHE A 32 -4.30 58.41 17.05
N SER A 33 -3.53 57.97 18.08
CA SER A 33 -2.41 56.99 18.27
C SER A 33 -2.11 56.67 19.77
N LEU A 34 -1.45 55.52 20.07
CA LEU A 34 -0.61 55.12 21.26
C LEU A 34 -0.78 55.81 22.65
N SER A 35 -0.87 55.02 23.74
CA SER A 35 0.22 54.80 24.74
C SER A 35 -0.23 53.88 25.92
N ALA A 36 0.67 53.59 26.87
CA ALA A 36 0.61 52.50 27.86
C ALA A 36 0.25 52.93 29.32
N CYS A 37 0.39 51.96 30.25
CA CYS A 37 0.58 52.06 31.72
C CYS A 37 -0.56 51.56 32.65
N GLU A 38 -0.24 50.44 33.33
CA GLU A 38 -0.58 49.91 34.68
C GLU A 38 -1.48 50.77 35.63
N SER A 39 -2.26 50.25 36.59
CA SER A 39 -1.87 49.32 37.67
C SER A 39 -3.03 48.97 38.66
N THR A 40 -2.79 47.96 39.51
CA THR A 40 -3.33 47.71 40.89
C THR A 40 -4.80 47.29 41.14
N MET A 41 -4.98 46.36 42.09
CA MET A 41 -6.24 45.97 42.75
C MET A 41 -6.28 46.48 44.20
N GLN A 42 -7.47 46.49 44.83
CA GLN A 42 -7.72 46.11 46.23
C GLN A 42 -9.19 45.61 46.35
N GLU A 43 -9.50 44.46 46.96
CA GLU A 43 -9.76 44.22 48.40
C GLU A 43 -11.02 44.94 48.94
N LEU A 44 -11.93 44.36 49.75
CA LEU A 44 -12.14 43.02 50.35
C LEU A 44 -13.67 42.73 50.31
N GLY A 45 -14.22 41.51 50.48
CA GLY A 45 -14.32 40.72 51.72
C GLY A 45 -15.36 41.30 52.71
N SER A 46 -16.17 40.54 53.46
CA SER A 46 -16.49 39.09 53.46
C SER A 46 -17.76 38.84 54.34
N SER A 47 -18.13 37.57 54.60
CA SER A 47 -19.19 37.08 55.53
C SER A 47 -20.65 37.45 55.21
N THR A 48 -21.69 36.60 55.24
CA THR A 48 -22.08 35.31 55.89
C THR A 48 -22.72 35.38 57.28
N SER A 49 -24.01 35.04 57.36
CA SER A 49 -24.59 34.31 58.50
C SER A 49 -25.84 33.51 58.08
N THR A 50 -26.10 32.41 58.79
CA THR A 50 -27.10 31.37 58.47
C THR A 50 -28.31 31.45 59.42
N ALA A 51 -29.50 31.05 58.95
CA ALA A 51 -30.63 30.67 59.81
C ALA A 51 -31.60 29.74 59.06
N THR A 52 -32.36 28.91 59.81
CA THR A 52 -33.09 27.74 59.28
C THR A 52 -34.50 27.63 59.87
N SER A 53 -35.33 26.72 59.34
CA SER A 53 -36.63 26.23 59.83
C SER A 53 -37.90 26.91 59.26
N THR A 54 -39.08 26.49 59.75
CA THR A 54 -40.05 25.82 58.84
C THR A 54 -41.54 26.03 59.12
N SER A 55 -42.31 25.89 58.02
CA SER A 55 -43.69 25.36 57.93
C SER A 55 -44.90 26.34 57.93
N ARG A 56 -46.05 25.75 57.55
CA ARG A 56 -47.36 26.31 57.10
C ARG A 56 -48.11 27.07 58.23
N SER A 57 -49.16 27.88 58.01
CA SER A 57 -50.23 27.82 56.99
C SER A 57 -50.90 29.18 56.66
N ASN A 58 -52.01 29.19 55.90
CA ASN A 58 -52.66 30.36 55.28
C ASN A 58 -53.60 31.15 56.24
N GLY A 59 -53.78 32.47 56.02
CA GLY A 59 -54.65 33.30 56.90
C GLY A 59 -55.26 34.65 56.42
N ARG A 60 -54.95 35.17 55.22
CA ARG A 60 -55.60 36.33 54.52
C ARG A 60 -55.65 37.74 55.21
N ASN A 61 -55.11 38.73 54.50
CA ASN A 61 -55.36 40.19 54.53
C ASN A 61 -55.43 40.96 55.87
N ASP A 62 -54.46 41.87 56.07
CA ASP A 62 -54.76 43.32 56.03
C ASP A 62 -53.58 44.12 55.44
N SER A 63 -53.72 45.43 55.20
CA SER A 63 -52.95 46.14 54.15
C SER A 63 -52.02 47.29 54.60
N VAL A 64 -50.69 47.07 54.58
CA VAL A 64 -49.63 48.12 54.63
C VAL A 64 -48.33 47.60 53.98
N PRO A 65 -47.45 48.45 53.41
CA PRO A 65 -47.68 49.47 52.39
C PRO A 65 -47.31 48.93 50.99
N GLN A 66 -47.48 49.71 49.91
CA GLN A 66 -46.92 49.31 48.61
C GLN A 66 -45.38 49.29 48.65
N ARG A 67 -44.81 48.08 48.71
CA ARG A 67 -43.38 47.87 48.48
C ARG A 67 -43.01 48.36 47.08
N PHE A 68 -41.97 49.19 46.99
CA PHE A 68 -41.17 49.26 45.78
C PHE A 68 -40.77 47.83 45.40
N HIS A 69 -41.38 47.29 44.35
CA HIS A 69 -41.02 45.99 43.83
C HIS A 69 -39.63 46.15 43.24
N ARG A 70 -38.60 45.77 44.01
CA ARG A 70 -37.20 45.92 43.64
C ARG A 70 -36.92 44.91 42.54
N ILE A 71 -37.19 45.32 41.30
CA ILE A 71 -37.09 44.48 40.10
C ILE A 71 -35.66 43.92 40.04
N ARG A 72 -35.58 42.59 40.04
CA ARG A 72 -34.33 41.84 40.01
C ARG A 72 -34.32 40.98 38.76
N ILE A 73 -33.19 40.96 38.08
CA ILE A 73 -32.89 39.95 37.08
C ILE A 73 -32.12 38.83 37.78
N THR A 74 -32.33 37.59 37.36
CA THR A 74 -31.49 36.45 37.72
C THR A 74 -31.04 35.75 36.45
N VAL A 75 -29.72 35.70 36.21
CA VAL A 75 -29.13 34.92 35.11
C VAL A 75 -28.83 33.51 35.63
N VAL A 76 -29.19 32.49 34.84
CA VAL A 76 -28.95 31.08 35.14
C VAL A 76 -28.25 30.43 33.94
N PRO A 77 -27.14 29.69 34.13
CA PRO A 77 -26.42 29.53 35.39
C PRO A 77 -25.65 30.81 35.78
N ALA A 78 -25.39 31.01 37.06
CA ALA A 78 -24.59 32.16 37.55
C ALA A 78 -23.08 32.01 37.28
N THR A 79 -22.60 30.79 37.09
CA THR A 79 -21.25 30.48 36.62
C THR A 79 -21.27 29.38 35.56
N ALA A 80 -20.29 29.37 34.67
CA ALA A 80 -20.07 28.29 33.72
C ALA A 80 -18.59 28.10 33.39
N THR A 81 -18.21 26.90 32.97
CA THR A 81 -16.90 26.62 32.34
C THR A 81 -17.14 26.18 30.91
N VAL A 82 -16.41 26.76 29.96
CA VAL A 82 -16.59 26.54 28.52
C VAL A 82 -15.20 26.50 27.88
N ALA A 83 -14.99 25.67 26.85
CA ALA A 83 -13.75 25.73 26.07
C ALA A 83 -13.74 26.95 25.12
N SER A 84 -12.56 27.41 24.71
CA SER A 84 -12.35 28.27 23.54
C SER A 84 -13.24 27.85 22.36
N ARG A 85 -13.99 28.80 21.76
CA ARG A 85 -15.05 28.59 20.75
C ARG A 85 -16.31 27.81 21.17
N GLY A 86 -16.37 27.24 22.37
CA GLY A 86 -17.53 26.50 22.87
C GLY A 86 -18.75 27.40 23.14
N GLN A 87 -19.93 26.80 23.28
CA GLN A 87 -21.19 27.53 23.51
C GLN A 87 -21.81 27.24 24.88
N ARG A 88 -22.56 28.21 25.41
CA ARG A 88 -23.36 28.03 26.63
C ARG A 88 -24.65 28.84 26.57
N LYS A 89 -25.78 28.20 26.86
CA LYS A 89 -27.06 28.88 27.03
C LYS A 89 -27.13 29.54 28.41
N PHE A 90 -27.53 30.81 28.45
CA PHE A 90 -27.95 31.52 29.65
C PHE A 90 -29.43 31.89 29.53
N THR A 91 -30.15 31.83 30.64
CA THR A 91 -31.54 32.25 30.75
C THR A 91 -31.64 33.34 31.81
N ALA A 92 -32.18 34.49 31.45
CA ALA A 92 -32.46 35.58 32.38
C ALA A 92 -33.95 35.59 32.74
N LYS A 93 -34.25 35.71 34.04
CA LYS A 93 -35.62 35.89 34.53
C LYS A 93 -35.75 37.21 35.27
N VAL A 94 -36.69 38.05 34.84
CA VAL A 94 -37.12 39.25 35.56
C VAL A 94 -38.12 38.85 36.64
N HIS A 95 -37.95 39.38 37.86
CA HIS A 95 -38.87 39.16 38.98
C HIS A 95 -39.47 40.50 39.42
N GLY A 96 -40.79 40.55 39.56
CA GLY A 96 -41.53 41.72 40.07
C GLY A 96 -42.49 42.38 39.08
N ILE A 97 -42.39 42.08 37.78
CA ILE A 97 -43.29 42.56 36.70
C ILE A 97 -43.55 41.47 35.66
N SER A 98 -44.61 41.62 34.87
CA SER A 98 -44.90 40.79 33.70
C SER A 98 -44.02 41.22 32.51
N ILE A 99 -42.92 40.49 32.31
CA ILE A 99 -42.01 40.44 31.14
C ILE A 99 -42.01 41.67 30.22
N GLN A 100 -40.93 42.44 30.28
CA GLN A 100 -40.43 43.27 29.17
C GLN A 100 -39.01 42.78 28.79
N SER A 101 -38.45 43.32 27.70
CA SER A 101 -37.30 42.74 27.01
C SER A 101 -35.99 42.77 27.81
N ILE A 102 -35.08 41.87 27.42
CA ILE A 102 -33.78 41.67 28.05
C ILE A 102 -32.70 41.87 26.98
N ALA A 103 -31.85 42.87 27.16
CA ALA A 103 -30.64 43.05 26.38
C ALA A 103 -29.50 42.22 27.00
N TRP A 104 -28.77 41.48 26.17
CA TRP A 104 -27.59 40.73 26.58
C TRP A 104 -26.31 41.40 26.10
N SER A 105 -25.26 41.34 26.92
CA SER A 105 -23.91 41.78 26.54
C SER A 105 -22.83 40.89 27.16
N VAL A 106 -21.63 40.91 26.58
CA VAL A 106 -20.47 40.14 27.05
C VAL A 106 -19.19 40.96 26.98
N THR A 107 -18.24 40.69 27.88
CA THR A 107 -16.93 41.36 27.88
C THR A 107 -16.00 40.85 26.77
N ALA A 108 -16.20 39.62 26.27
CA ALA A 108 -15.54 39.07 25.09
C ALA A 108 -16.35 37.88 24.54
N GLY A 109 -16.19 37.56 23.25
CA GLY A 109 -17.02 36.57 22.56
C GLY A 109 -18.29 37.18 21.97
N ILE A 110 -19.32 36.36 21.75
CA ILE A 110 -20.61 36.78 21.18
C ILE A 110 -21.73 36.26 22.06
N ILE A 111 -22.79 37.04 22.27
CA ILE A 111 -24.06 36.55 22.82
C ILE A 111 -25.21 37.01 21.93
N SER A 112 -26.17 36.12 21.72
CA SER A 112 -27.40 36.39 20.95
C SER A 112 -28.53 36.88 21.86
N GLU A 113 -29.55 37.52 21.29
CA GLU A 113 -30.71 38.06 22.01
C GLU A 113 -31.45 37.02 22.86
N ASP A 114 -31.39 35.75 22.45
CA ASP A 114 -31.98 34.64 23.17
C ASP A 114 -31.14 34.14 24.37
N GLY A 115 -29.98 34.75 24.64
CA GLY A 115 -29.06 34.39 25.72
C GLY A 115 -28.04 33.28 25.39
N THR A 116 -27.87 32.89 24.12
CA THR A 116 -26.86 31.89 23.74
C THR A 116 -25.49 32.53 23.56
N PHE A 117 -24.55 32.22 24.46
CA PHE A 117 -23.17 32.67 24.45
C PHE A 117 -22.27 31.77 23.61
N ILE A 118 -21.34 32.37 22.88
CA ILE A 118 -20.25 31.73 22.13
C ILE A 118 -18.92 32.29 22.66
N ALA A 119 -18.07 31.40 23.19
CA ALA A 119 -16.81 31.78 23.81
C ALA A 119 -15.80 32.31 22.78
N PRO A 120 -15.00 33.35 23.13
CA PRO A 120 -13.89 33.80 22.30
C PRO A 120 -12.80 32.74 22.16
N VAL A 121 -11.87 32.96 21.23
CA VAL A 121 -10.60 32.20 21.18
C VAL A 121 -9.67 32.77 22.25
N VAL A 122 -9.15 31.91 23.13
CA VAL A 122 -8.22 32.31 24.20
C VAL A 122 -7.04 31.34 24.29
N ASN A 123 -5.84 31.89 24.54
CA ASN A 123 -4.59 31.13 24.63
C ASN A 123 -4.21 30.76 26.07
N GLY A 124 -4.97 31.24 27.06
CA GLY A 124 -4.87 30.92 28.48
C GLY A 124 -6.23 31.07 29.16
N THR A 125 -6.38 30.54 30.37
CA THR A 125 -7.67 30.56 31.09
C THR A 125 -8.13 32.00 31.33
N THR A 126 -9.29 32.35 30.80
CA THR A 126 -9.79 33.73 30.72
C THR A 126 -11.23 33.80 31.23
N THR A 127 -11.54 34.75 32.10
CA THR A 127 -12.92 34.95 32.60
C THR A 127 -13.67 35.96 31.73
N VAL A 128 -14.82 35.54 31.19
CA VAL A 128 -15.79 36.42 30.51
C VAL A 128 -16.95 36.72 31.45
N THR A 129 -17.45 37.95 31.46
CA THR A 129 -18.71 38.29 32.15
C THR A 129 -19.82 38.40 31.12
N VAL A 130 -20.89 37.62 31.33
CA VAL A 130 -22.19 37.73 30.64
C VAL A 130 -23.08 38.64 31.47
N THR A 131 -23.74 39.61 30.84
CA THR A 131 -24.69 40.52 31.51
C THR A 131 -26.05 40.45 30.83
N ALA A 132 -27.11 40.34 31.63
CA ALA A 132 -28.49 40.55 31.20
C ALA A 132 -29.04 41.82 31.85
N SER A 133 -29.54 42.75 31.04
CA SER A 133 -30.08 44.04 31.45
C SER A 133 -31.52 44.20 30.97
N SER A 134 -32.38 44.83 31.75
CA SER A 134 -33.73 45.22 31.28
C SER A 134 -33.60 46.39 30.30
N THR A 135 -34.31 46.31 29.16
CA THR A 135 -34.39 47.42 28.19
C THR A 135 -35.10 48.65 28.75
N ASP A 136 -36.05 48.42 29.65
CA ASP A 136 -37.04 49.39 30.12
C ASP A 136 -36.63 50.05 31.46
N LEU A 137 -35.65 49.46 32.14
CA LEU A 137 -35.16 49.87 33.45
C LEU A 137 -33.62 49.88 33.46
N SER A 138 -33.06 51.04 33.11
CA SER A 138 -31.62 51.32 32.91
C SER A 138 -30.67 51.04 34.10
N ARG A 139 -31.17 50.47 35.20
CA ARG A 139 -30.40 50.10 36.41
C ARG A 139 -30.67 48.68 36.90
N ALA A 140 -31.51 47.90 36.20
CA ALA A 140 -31.83 46.51 36.53
C ALA A 140 -31.02 45.57 35.63
N PHE A 141 -29.97 44.96 36.19
CA PHE A 141 -29.14 43.97 35.51
C PHE A 141 -28.75 42.81 36.44
N ALA A 142 -28.26 41.72 35.86
CA ALA A 142 -27.57 40.64 36.56
C ALA A 142 -26.49 40.02 35.68
N THR A 143 -25.44 39.49 36.31
CA THR A 143 -24.27 38.92 35.62
C THR A 143 -24.11 37.43 35.88
N ALA A 144 -23.37 36.77 34.99
CA ALA A 144 -22.83 35.43 35.17
C ALA A 144 -21.36 35.40 34.71
N PHE A 145 -20.52 34.62 35.39
CA PHE A 145 -19.09 34.50 35.10
C PHE A 145 -18.78 33.20 34.34
N VAL A 146 -18.05 33.32 33.24
CA VAL A 146 -17.70 32.20 32.37
C VAL A 146 -16.20 32.01 32.34
N THR A 147 -15.72 30.93 32.93
CA THR A 147 -14.32 30.49 32.81
C THR A 147 -14.14 29.88 31.43
N VAL A 148 -13.54 30.65 30.52
CA VAL A 148 -13.14 30.15 29.19
C VAL A 148 -11.77 29.50 29.34
N LEU A 149 -11.74 28.18 29.25
CA LEU A 149 -10.49 27.42 29.19
C LEU A 149 -9.87 27.59 27.79
N PRO A 150 -8.54 27.66 27.66
CA PRO A 150 -7.89 27.57 26.35
C PRO A 150 -8.29 26.23 25.71
N SER A 151 -8.33 26.19 24.39
CA SER A 151 -8.60 24.93 23.70
C SER A 151 -7.50 23.93 24.01
N THR A 152 -7.83 22.87 24.77
CA THR A 152 -7.02 21.66 24.92
C THR A 152 -7.10 20.83 23.64
N GLN A 153 -6.75 21.48 22.53
CA GLN A 153 -6.48 20.86 21.25
C GLN A 153 -5.11 20.18 21.44
N SER A 154 -5.10 18.87 21.62
CA SER A 154 -3.92 18.06 21.30
C SER A 154 -3.39 18.51 19.94
N PRO A 155 -2.06 18.52 19.69
CA PRO A 155 -1.50 18.99 18.42
C PRO A 155 -2.22 18.27 17.28
N SER A 156 -3.10 18.98 16.58
CA SER A 156 -4.00 18.34 15.63
C SER A 156 -3.16 17.84 14.49
N THR A 157 -3.11 16.51 14.29
CA THR A 157 -2.37 15.90 13.19
C THR A 157 -2.72 16.67 11.91
N PRO A 158 -1.76 17.18 11.12
CA PRO A 158 -2.08 18.01 9.98
C PRO A 158 -2.99 17.25 9.02
N LEU A 159 -4.14 17.85 8.68
CA LEU A 159 -5.13 17.24 7.79
C LEU A 159 -4.43 16.77 6.51
N ASN A 160 -4.53 15.48 6.21
CA ASN A 160 -3.79 14.83 5.13
C ASN A 160 -4.63 13.77 4.43
N ILE A 161 -4.48 13.61 3.11
CA ILE A 161 -5.18 12.57 2.34
C ILE A 161 -4.27 11.34 2.22
N ILE A 162 -4.57 10.31 3.03
CA ILE A 162 -3.75 9.10 3.15
C ILE A 162 -4.02 8.07 2.03
N THR A 163 -5.23 8.01 1.46
CA THR A 163 -5.53 7.16 0.29
C THR A 163 -4.56 7.49 -0.85
N ARG A 164 -3.63 6.58 -1.17
CA ARG A 164 -2.51 6.89 -2.07
C ARG A 164 -2.88 6.86 -3.54
N PHE A 165 -3.68 5.87 -3.91
CA PHE A 165 -4.22 5.60 -5.24
C PHE A 165 -5.70 5.23 -5.09
N LEU A 166 -6.43 5.18 -6.21
CA LEU A 166 -7.79 4.66 -6.26
C LEU A 166 -7.78 3.40 -7.14
N PRO A 167 -8.49 2.31 -6.76
CA PRO A 167 -8.67 1.17 -7.63
C PRO A 167 -9.22 1.59 -9.00
N SER A 168 -8.86 0.85 -10.05
CA SER A 168 -9.48 0.99 -11.36
C SER A 168 -10.99 0.71 -11.29
N SER A 169 -11.75 1.36 -12.15
CA SER A 169 -13.19 1.09 -12.30
C SER A 169 -13.43 0.31 -13.59
N THR A 170 -14.61 -0.32 -13.68
CA THR A 170 -15.07 -0.98 -14.91
C THR A 170 -16.38 -0.33 -15.33
N GLN A 171 -16.52 -0.01 -16.62
CA GLN A 171 -17.70 0.66 -17.16
C GLN A 171 -18.97 -0.18 -16.89
N GLY A 172 -20.05 0.47 -16.46
CA GLY A 172 -21.32 -0.20 -16.11
C GLY A 172 -21.28 -1.07 -14.84
N LYS A 173 -20.12 -1.25 -14.19
CA LYS A 173 -20.02 -1.96 -12.90
C LYS A 173 -20.07 -0.97 -11.74
N SER A 174 -20.69 -1.38 -10.64
CA SER A 174 -20.72 -0.62 -9.39
C SER A 174 -19.31 -0.43 -8.84
N TYR A 175 -18.96 0.81 -8.52
CA TYR A 175 -17.70 1.23 -7.94
C TYR A 175 -17.96 1.88 -6.57
N SER A 176 -17.05 1.65 -5.63
CA SER A 176 -17.10 2.25 -4.28
C SER A 176 -15.71 2.24 -3.66
N ALA A 177 -15.08 3.42 -3.53
CA ALA A 177 -13.74 3.56 -2.95
C ALA A 177 -13.65 4.83 -2.06
N PRO A 178 -13.27 4.70 -0.78
CA PRO A 178 -13.17 5.84 0.12
C PRO A 178 -11.85 6.60 -0.06
N VAL A 179 -11.93 7.93 -0.12
CA VAL A 179 -10.77 8.81 0.01
C VAL A 179 -10.54 9.08 1.50
N LEU A 180 -9.70 8.27 2.13
CA LEU A 180 -9.38 8.32 3.55
C LEU A 180 -8.41 9.46 3.87
N ILE A 181 -8.55 9.98 5.09
CA ILE A 181 -7.75 11.06 5.66
C ILE A 181 -7.17 10.66 7.01
N ASP A 182 -6.11 11.36 7.40
CA ASP A 182 -5.61 11.43 8.77
C ASP A 182 -5.63 12.91 9.20
N GLY A 183 -5.80 13.14 10.51
CA GLY A 183 -5.79 14.46 11.10
C GLY A 183 -6.98 15.37 10.78
N GLY A 184 -6.82 16.65 11.14
CA GLY A 184 -7.86 17.68 11.02
C GLY A 184 -8.98 17.61 12.07
N GLN A 185 -10.02 18.42 11.86
CA GLN A 185 -11.17 18.58 12.75
C GLN A 185 -12.51 18.47 12.01
N ALA A 186 -13.27 17.41 12.26
CA ALA A 186 -14.60 17.22 11.69
C ALA A 186 -15.58 18.40 11.99
N PRO A 187 -16.66 18.59 11.21
CA PRO A 187 -17.00 17.89 9.96
C PRO A 187 -16.05 18.21 8.81
N TYR A 188 -15.85 17.21 7.94
CA TYR A 188 -15.06 17.34 6.72
C TYR A 188 -15.95 17.69 5.52
N ARG A 189 -15.39 18.43 4.56
CA ARG A 189 -16.05 18.76 3.28
C ARG A 189 -15.16 18.41 2.11
N TRP A 190 -15.68 17.60 1.20
CA TRP A 190 -15.00 17.04 0.03
C TRP A 190 -15.42 17.72 -1.27
N THR A 191 -14.44 17.95 -2.15
CA THR A 191 -14.59 18.68 -3.42
C THR A 191 -13.62 18.15 -4.48
N ILE A 192 -13.89 18.44 -5.76
CA ILE A 192 -12.98 18.20 -6.89
C ILE A 192 -12.59 19.56 -7.49
N PRO A 193 -11.49 20.19 -7.04
CA PRO A 193 -11.10 21.52 -7.53
C PRO A 193 -10.48 21.55 -8.94
N SER A 194 -10.14 20.41 -9.54
CA SER A 194 -9.61 20.36 -10.92
C SER A 194 -9.71 18.97 -11.54
N GLY A 195 -9.99 18.90 -12.83
CA GLY A 195 -10.29 17.65 -13.54
C GLY A 195 -11.71 17.16 -13.24
N TYR A 196 -12.03 15.93 -13.65
CA TYR A 196 -13.36 15.34 -13.49
C TYR A 196 -13.26 13.86 -13.16
N LEU A 197 -14.24 13.36 -12.40
CA LEU A 197 -14.49 11.92 -12.28
C LEU A 197 -14.97 11.35 -13.63
N PRO A 198 -14.77 10.06 -13.89
CA PRO A 198 -15.48 9.37 -14.96
C PRO A 198 -16.99 9.59 -14.86
N ARG A 199 -17.66 9.93 -15.96
CA ARG A 199 -19.10 10.21 -15.98
C ARG A 199 -19.88 9.03 -15.40
N GLY A 200 -20.62 9.25 -14.31
CA GLY A 200 -21.36 8.20 -13.61
C GLY A 200 -20.75 7.76 -12.28
N LEU A 201 -19.55 8.23 -11.95
CA LEU A 201 -19.03 8.26 -10.57
C LEU A 201 -19.25 9.64 -9.95
N THR A 202 -19.54 9.67 -8.65
CA THR A 202 -19.71 10.88 -7.84
C THR A 202 -18.83 10.79 -6.58
N LEU A 203 -18.37 11.94 -6.08
CA LEU A 203 -17.71 12.07 -4.79
C LEU A 203 -18.72 12.57 -3.77
N ASP A 204 -18.98 11.79 -2.72
CA ASP A 204 -19.81 12.27 -1.61
C ASP A 204 -19.08 13.38 -0.83
N SER A 205 -19.79 14.50 -0.65
CA SER A 205 -19.22 15.73 -0.10
C SER A 205 -18.91 15.67 1.41
N THR A 206 -19.30 14.62 2.12
CA THR A 206 -19.18 14.52 3.60
C THR A 206 -18.26 13.38 4.05
N SER A 207 -18.34 12.23 3.38
CA SER A 207 -17.60 11.00 3.70
C SER A 207 -16.33 10.80 2.86
N GLY A 208 -16.21 11.49 1.72
CA GLY A 208 -15.10 11.28 0.78
C GLY A 208 -15.21 10.00 -0.03
N LEU A 209 -16.37 9.32 -0.01
CA LEU A 209 -16.62 8.12 -0.81
C LEU A 209 -16.77 8.49 -2.29
N ILE A 210 -15.99 7.86 -3.17
CA ILE A 210 -16.22 7.89 -4.61
C ILE A 210 -17.01 6.65 -4.99
N SER A 211 -18.24 6.81 -5.48
CA SER A 211 -19.13 5.70 -5.81
C SER A 211 -20.01 5.98 -7.04
N GLY A 212 -20.67 4.94 -7.55
CA GLY A 212 -21.53 5.00 -8.73
C GLY A 212 -21.21 3.88 -9.71
N ALA A 213 -21.41 4.11 -11.01
CA ALA A 213 -20.93 3.21 -12.07
C ALA A 213 -20.48 4.06 -13.27
N SER A 214 -19.23 3.91 -13.72
CA SER A 214 -18.73 4.73 -14.84
C SER A 214 -19.44 4.37 -16.14
N LEU A 215 -19.82 5.37 -16.92
CA LEU A 215 -20.41 5.25 -18.26
C LEU A 215 -19.35 5.43 -19.37
N GLN A 216 -18.10 5.73 -19.02
CA GLN A 216 -17.02 6.03 -19.96
C GLN A 216 -15.73 5.32 -19.57
N THR A 217 -15.02 4.79 -20.57
CA THR A 217 -13.70 4.17 -20.45
C THR A 217 -12.57 5.20 -20.58
N GLY A 218 -11.34 4.80 -20.26
CA GLY A 218 -10.13 5.60 -20.43
C GLY A 218 -9.49 6.05 -19.11
N THR A 219 -8.54 6.98 -19.20
CA THR A 219 -7.71 7.40 -18.06
C THR A 219 -8.08 8.81 -17.60
N PHE A 220 -8.61 8.92 -16.39
CA PHE A 220 -9.18 10.15 -15.83
C PHE A 220 -8.25 10.74 -14.76
N SER A 221 -7.78 11.96 -14.98
CA SER A 221 -6.97 12.71 -14.02
C SER A 221 -7.80 13.77 -13.32
N PHE A 222 -7.88 13.70 -11.99
CA PHE A 222 -8.58 14.69 -11.17
C PHE A 222 -7.82 14.93 -9.86
N LYS A 223 -8.13 16.05 -9.19
CA LYS A 223 -7.71 16.30 -7.80
C LYS A 223 -8.93 16.23 -6.90
N THR A 224 -8.81 15.55 -5.76
CA THR A 224 -9.73 15.74 -4.64
C THR A 224 -9.16 16.77 -3.69
N ARG A 225 -10.02 17.49 -2.97
CA ARG A 225 -9.66 18.36 -1.84
C ARG A 225 -10.64 18.14 -0.71
N VAL A 226 -10.09 17.89 0.47
CA VAL A 226 -10.80 17.94 1.75
C VAL A 226 -10.49 19.26 2.43
N SER A 227 -11.47 19.81 3.16
CA SER A 227 -11.23 20.81 4.20
C SER A 227 -12.03 20.51 5.45
N ASP A 228 -11.52 20.95 6.60
CA ASP A 228 -12.06 20.68 7.93
C ASP A 228 -12.75 21.91 8.56
N SER A 229 -13.31 21.76 9.76
CA SER A 229 -14.01 22.84 10.47
C SER A 229 -13.10 23.92 11.07
N ALA A 230 -11.79 23.70 11.04
CA ALA A 230 -10.77 24.68 11.43
C ALA A 230 -10.19 25.44 10.21
N ASN A 231 -10.73 25.22 9.00
CA ASN A 231 -10.25 25.72 7.70
C ASN A 231 -8.90 25.16 7.24
N ASN A 232 -8.41 24.06 7.82
CA ASN A 232 -7.31 23.30 7.22
C ASN A 232 -7.78 22.66 5.90
N ALA A 233 -6.86 22.38 4.99
CA ALA A 233 -7.17 21.75 3.72
C ALA A 233 -6.04 20.86 3.21
N ALA A 234 -6.39 19.70 2.67
CA ALA A 234 -5.48 18.83 1.94
C ALA A 234 -6.00 18.56 0.53
N THR A 235 -5.10 18.38 -0.44
CA THR A 235 -5.44 18.18 -1.85
C THR A 235 -4.56 17.08 -2.43
N ARG A 236 -5.14 16.14 -3.17
CA ARG A 236 -4.41 15.02 -3.79
C ARG A 236 -4.86 14.78 -5.22
N ARG A 237 -3.90 14.59 -6.13
CA ARG A 237 -4.17 14.15 -7.51
C ARG A 237 -4.32 12.64 -7.54
N TYR A 238 -5.31 12.15 -8.27
CA TYR A 238 -5.45 10.76 -8.68
C TYR A 238 -5.44 10.65 -10.20
N THR A 239 -5.03 9.47 -10.65
CA THR A 239 -5.26 8.96 -12.01
C THR A 239 -6.07 7.69 -11.83
N MET A 240 -7.27 7.64 -12.40
CA MET A 240 -8.15 6.48 -12.39
C MET A 240 -8.25 5.93 -13.81
N VAL A 241 -7.98 4.64 -13.98
CA VAL A 241 -8.29 3.92 -15.22
C VAL A 241 -9.71 3.38 -15.13
N VAL A 242 -10.48 3.51 -16.21
CA VAL A 242 -11.75 2.83 -16.39
C VAL A 242 -11.70 1.89 -17.58
N SER A 243 -11.80 0.59 -17.32
CA SER A 243 -11.84 -0.47 -18.33
C SER A 243 -13.26 -0.65 -18.91
N ALA A 244 -13.38 -1.29 -20.08
CA ALA A 244 -14.66 -1.57 -20.72
C ALA A 244 -15.54 -2.51 -19.87
N GLY A 245 -16.86 -2.35 -19.95
CA GLY A 245 -17.84 -3.11 -19.15
C GLY A 245 -18.04 -4.56 -19.60
N THR A 246 -17.60 -4.84 -20.83
CA THR A 246 -17.45 -6.14 -21.44
C THR A 246 -16.00 -6.59 -21.31
N GLU A 247 -15.76 -7.87 -21.03
CA GLU A 247 -14.53 -8.51 -21.51
C GLU A 247 -14.47 -8.29 -23.02
N ASN A 248 -13.49 -7.51 -23.48
CA ASN A 248 -13.32 -7.21 -24.89
C ASN A 248 -12.42 -8.32 -25.48
N PRO A 249 -12.91 -9.17 -26.40
CA PRO A 249 -12.10 -10.27 -26.95
C PRO A 249 -10.91 -9.81 -27.80
N GLY A 250 -10.78 -8.50 -28.06
CA GLY A 250 -9.59 -7.86 -28.66
C GLY A 250 -8.82 -6.94 -27.70
N ALA A 251 -9.09 -6.97 -26.39
CA ALA A 251 -8.22 -6.34 -25.40
C ALA A 251 -7.13 -7.34 -25.00
N CYS A 252 -5.88 -7.03 -25.35
CA CYS A 252 -4.74 -7.82 -24.97
C CYS A 252 -4.08 -7.27 -23.69
N GLY A 253 -3.81 -8.13 -22.71
CA GLY A 253 -3.00 -7.84 -21.53
C GLY A 253 -3.72 -7.19 -20.34
N PRO A 254 -2.99 -6.78 -19.29
CA PRO A 254 -3.55 -6.46 -17.98
C PRO A 254 -4.63 -5.35 -18.03
N PRO A 255 -5.79 -5.54 -17.37
CA PRO A 255 -6.15 -6.66 -16.48
C PRO A 255 -6.86 -7.84 -17.17
N THR A 256 -7.04 -7.82 -18.49
CA THR A 256 -7.90 -8.76 -19.24
C THR A 256 -7.14 -9.38 -20.42
N TYR A 257 -6.72 -10.63 -20.26
CA TYR A 257 -5.87 -11.36 -21.20
C TYR A 257 -6.69 -12.00 -22.33
N GLY A 258 -7.46 -11.17 -23.04
CA GLY A 258 -8.46 -11.61 -24.02
C GLY A 258 -7.86 -12.22 -25.28
N CYS A 259 -6.55 -12.09 -25.48
CA CYS A 259 -5.84 -12.58 -26.66
C CYS A 259 -5.12 -13.93 -26.42
N SER A 260 -5.06 -14.41 -25.17
CA SER A 260 -4.52 -15.74 -24.81
C SER A 260 -5.60 -16.81 -24.72
N ARG A 261 -5.16 -18.07 -24.77
CA ARG A 261 -6.04 -19.24 -24.82
C ARG A 261 -6.73 -19.51 -23.49
N THR A 262 -8.03 -19.75 -23.53
CA THR A 262 -8.87 -20.12 -22.35
C THR A 262 -9.47 -21.52 -22.46
N ASP A 263 -9.18 -22.23 -23.55
CA ASP A 263 -9.59 -23.62 -23.78
C ASP A 263 -8.74 -24.62 -22.97
N PHE A 264 -9.23 -25.86 -22.87
CA PHE A 264 -8.52 -26.99 -22.28
C PHE A 264 -8.03 -28.00 -23.34
N ASP A 265 -7.89 -27.58 -24.61
CA ASP A 265 -7.38 -28.47 -25.65
C ASP A 265 -5.90 -28.77 -25.39
N ILE A 266 -5.54 -30.04 -25.57
CA ILE A 266 -4.19 -30.54 -25.30
C ILE A 266 -3.25 -30.03 -26.40
N VAL A 267 -2.34 -29.13 -26.03
CA VAL A 267 -1.24 -28.69 -26.89
C VAL A 267 -0.02 -29.53 -26.53
N GLN A 268 0.60 -30.19 -27.52
CA GLN A 268 1.85 -30.92 -27.31
C GLN A 268 3.03 -30.02 -27.65
N LEU A 269 4.22 -30.29 -27.08
CA LEU A 269 5.44 -29.65 -27.54
C LEU A 269 5.58 -29.78 -29.08
N PRO A 270 5.92 -28.70 -29.80
CA PRO A 270 6.04 -28.73 -31.25
C PRO A 270 7.17 -29.68 -31.68
N GLY A 271 6.94 -30.41 -32.78
CA GLY A 271 7.87 -31.44 -33.28
C GLY A 271 9.28 -30.93 -33.62
N SER A 272 9.44 -29.62 -33.79
CA SER A 272 10.70 -28.91 -33.67
C SER A 272 10.53 -27.74 -32.70
N VAL A 273 11.30 -27.73 -31.61
CA VAL A 273 11.32 -26.63 -30.63
C VAL A 273 11.74 -25.33 -31.32
N PRO A 274 11.09 -24.17 -31.05
CA PRO A 274 11.46 -22.90 -31.67
C PRO A 274 12.92 -22.53 -31.41
N ASP A 275 13.68 -22.27 -32.48
CA ASP A 275 15.07 -21.86 -32.38
C ASP A 275 15.18 -20.46 -31.72
N ILE A 276 15.64 -20.45 -30.47
CA ILE A 276 15.89 -19.26 -29.65
C ILE A 276 17.39 -18.93 -29.56
N GLY A 277 18.19 -19.45 -30.49
CA GLY A 277 19.65 -19.44 -30.43
C GLY A 277 20.21 -20.49 -29.47
N ASN A 278 21.50 -20.76 -29.59
CA ASN A 278 22.18 -21.81 -28.85
C ASN A 278 23.04 -21.18 -27.73
N LEU A 279 24.37 -21.21 -27.82
CA LEU A 279 25.27 -20.47 -26.92
C LEU A 279 25.00 -18.95 -26.96
N SER A 280 24.69 -18.41 -28.13
CA SER A 280 24.32 -17.00 -28.31
C SER A 280 22.85 -16.89 -28.72
N GLY A 281 22.10 -15.95 -28.14
CA GLY A 281 20.67 -15.77 -28.40
C GLY A 281 19.93 -14.78 -27.49
N ALA A 282 20.60 -14.08 -26.57
CA ALA A 282 19.98 -12.99 -25.81
C ALA A 282 19.45 -11.89 -26.75
N GLY A 283 18.28 -11.34 -26.45
CA GLY A 283 17.54 -10.41 -27.31
C GLY A 283 16.74 -11.07 -28.44
N ARG A 284 16.92 -12.37 -28.71
CA ARG A 284 16.12 -13.07 -29.72
C ARG A 284 14.68 -13.25 -29.22
N ILE A 285 13.73 -12.95 -30.10
CA ILE A 285 12.29 -13.12 -29.87
C ILE A 285 11.79 -14.25 -30.77
N ILE A 286 10.96 -15.13 -30.21
CA ILE A 286 10.08 -16.03 -30.97
C ILE A 286 8.62 -15.73 -30.62
N ILE A 287 7.70 -16.24 -31.42
CA ILE A 287 6.28 -16.32 -31.09
C ILE A 287 5.99 -17.80 -30.86
N ASP A 288 5.29 -18.15 -29.78
CA ASP A 288 4.88 -19.53 -29.55
C ASP A 288 3.89 -19.95 -30.67
N PRO A 289 4.14 -21.08 -31.38
CA PRO A 289 3.33 -21.47 -32.53
C PRO A 289 1.88 -21.84 -32.19
N ASP A 290 1.58 -22.22 -30.94
CA ASP A 290 0.29 -22.74 -30.50
C ASP A 290 -0.47 -21.80 -29.55
N PHE A 291 0.23 -20.82 -28.97
CA PHE A 291 -0.34 -19.82 -28.06
C PHE A 291 -0.14 -18.35 -28.50
N HIS A 292 0.68 -18.09 -29.52
CA HIS A 292 0.83 -16.80 -30.23
C HIS A 292 1.33 -15.58 -29.42
N ASN A 293 1.66 -15.74 -28.14
CA ASN A 293 2.37 -14.71 -27.37
C ASN A 293 3.86 -14.65 -27.76
N PRO A 294 4.49 -13.46 -27.76
CA PRO A 294 5.92 -13.31 -28.00
C PRO A 294 6.72 -13.64 -26.73
N ILE A 295 7.84 -14.34 -26.92
CA ILE A 295 8.79 -14.70 -25.86
C ILE A 295 10.18 -14.20 -26.28
N VAL A 296 10.81 -13.41 -25.41
CA VAL A 296 12.20 -12.99 -25.56
C VAL A 296 13.11 -13.81 -24.64
N ARG A 297 14.31 -14.13 -25.14
CA ARG A 297 15.41 -14.66 -24.34
C ARG A 297 16.27 -13.53 -23.79
N LEU A 298 16.53 -13.55 -22.49
CA LEU A 298 17.19 -12.47 -21.76
C LEU A 298 18.66 -12.75 -21.45
N THR A 299 19.03 -14.03 -21.34
CA THR A 299 20.40 -14.47 -21.08
C THR A 299 20.86 -15.52 -22.09
N ASP A 300 22.16 -15.54 -22.33
CA ASP A 300 22.87 -16.59 -23.05
C ASP A 300 24.29 -16.82 -22.46
N ALA A 301 25.11 -17.66 -23.10
CA ALA A 301 26.44 -18.02 -22.62
C ALA A 301 27.38 -16.82 -22.40
N HIS A 302 27.21 -15.72 -23.14
CA HIS A 302 28.10 -14.57 -23.15
C HIS A 302 27.58 -13.41 -22.28
N THR A 303 26.44 -13.59 -21.61
CA THR A 303 25.83 -12.59 -20.70
C THR A 303 26.84 -11.99 -19.73
N ASN A 304 27.79 -12.78 -19.23
CA ASN A 304 28.91 -12.33 -18.40
C ASN A 304 30.25 -12.83 -18.99
N PRO A 305 30.96 -12.04 -19.81
CA PRO A 305 32.22 -12.45 -20.47
C PRO A 305 33.37 -12.84 -19.53
N LYS A 306 33.27 -12.53 -18.22
CA LYS A 306 34.24 -13.00 -17.22
C LYS A 306 33.99 -14.44 -16.78
N GLN A 307 32.77 -14.94 -16.95
CA GLN A 307 32.32 -16.23 -16.45
C GLN A 307 31.20 -16.76 -17.38
N GLU A 308 31.61 -17.12 -18.58
CA GLU A 308 30.69 -17.60 -19.62
C GLU A 308 30.05 -18.96 -19.28
N ASN A 309 28.99 -19.30 -20.02
CA ASN A 309 28.30 -20.59 -19.98
C ASN A 309 27.61 -20.97 -18.66
N VAL A 310 27.51 -20.05 -17.68
CA VAL A 310 26.77 -20.30 -16.43
C VAL A 310 25.26 -20.38 -16.65
N THR A 311 24.57 -21.28 -15.94
CA THR A 311 23.10 -21.31 -15.92
C THR A 311 22.54 -20.07 -15.20
N PHE A 312 21.59 -19.40 -15.84
CA PHE A 312 20.85 -18.25 -15.29
C PHE A 312 19.48 -18.65 -14.74
N VAL A 313 19.00 -17.90 -13.75
CA VAL A 313 17.71 -18.09 -13.09
C VAL A 313 17.03 -16.76 -12.78
N THR A 314 15.70 -16.80 -12.72
CA THR A 314 14.83 -15.70 -12.27
C THR A 314 15.11 -15.28 -10.84
N GLY A 315 15.38 -16.22 -9.92
CA GLY A 315 15.83 -15.93 -8.56
C GLY A 315 15.91 -17.18 -7.68
N SER A 316 16.84 -17.21 -6.72
CA SER A 316 17.16 -18.38 -5.89
C SER A 316 16.26 -18.56 -4.65
N GLY A 317 14.96 -18.25 -4.74
CA GLY A 317 14.00 -18.35 -3.63
C GLY A 317 12.82 -19.25 -3.99
N GLY A 318 12.45 -20.19 -3.12
CA GLY A 318 11.45 -21.25 -3.37
C GLY A 318 10.00 -20.80 -3.61
N SER A 319 9.69 -19.50 -3.51
CA SER A 319 8.42 -18.92 -3.94
C SER A 319 8.63 -17.46 -4.38
N SER A 320 7.74 -17.02 -5.26
CA SER A 320 7.87 -15.86 -6.16
C SER A 320 7.49 -14.49 -5.56
N ASN A 321 7.29 -14.41 -4.23
CA ASN A 321 6.69 -13.24 -3.57
C ASN A 321 7.62 -12.00 -3.46
N ALA A 322 8.93 -12.20 -3.64
CA ALA A 322 9.92 -11.13 -3.80
C ALA A 322 10.10 -10.83 -5.29
N SER A 323 10.08 -9.56 -5.73
CA SER A 323 9.84 -9.21 -7.13
C SER A 323 11.11 -8.96 -7.95
N THR A 324 11.22 -9.65 -9.09
CA THR A 324 12.31 -9.52 -10.09
C THR A 324 12.14 -8.34 -11.06
N TRP A 325 10.93 -7.82 -11.18
CA TRP A 325 10.56 -6.66 -11.99
C TRP A 325 10.43 -5.41 -11.13
N ASN A 326 10.87 -4.27 -11.64
CA ASN A 326 10.54 -2.98 -11.04
C ASN A 326 9.05 -2.60 -11.29
N THR A 327 8.58 -1.50 -10.70
CA THR A 327 7.14 -1.16 -10.67
C THR A 327 6.53 -0.74 -12.01
N ASP A 328 7.35 -0.50 -13.05
CA ASP A 328 6.93 -0.03 -14.38
C ASP A 328 7.43 -0.92 -15.53
N SER A 329 7.96 -2.10 -15.20
CA SER A 329 8.54 -3.07 -16.14
C SER A 329 9.66 -2.52 -17.03
N THR A 330 10.37 -1.47 -16.62
CA THR A 330 11.53 -0.94 -17.36
C THR A 330 12.88 -1.50 -16.89
N MET A 331 12.91 -2.25 -15.79
CA MET A 331 14.10 -2.93 -15.29
C MET A 331 13.78 -4.29 -14.68
N ILE A 332 14.74 -5.21 -14.85
CA ILE A 332 14.75 -6.54 -14.25
C ILE A 332 16.06 -6.75 -13.48
N PHE A 333 16.01 -7.64 -12.50
CA PHE A 333 17.20 -8.13 -11.81
C PHE A 333 17.19 -9.66 -11.84
N LEU A 334 18.20 -10.25 -12.49
CA LEU A 334 18.34 -11.69 -12.69
C LEU A 334 19.52 -12.25 -11.88
N GLN A 335 19.65 -13.57 -11.79
CA GLN A 335 20.78 -14.23 -11.14
C GLN A 335 21.40 -15.33 -12.01
N ASP A 336 22.64 -15.72 -11.70
CA ASP A 336 23.17 -17.04 -12.07
C ASP A 336 23.09 -18.03 -10.89
N THR A 337 23.33 -19.32 -11.15
CA THR A 337 23.35 -20.37 -10.13
C THR A 337 24.47 -20.24 -9.09
N ASN A 338 25.44 -19.34 -9.29
CA ASN A 338 26.45 -18.97 -8.29
C ASN A 338 25.98 -17.80 -7.40
N ALA A 339 24.80 -17.24 -7.71
CA ALA A 339 24.18 -16.06 -7.13
C ALA A 339 24.94 -14.74 -7.34
N THR A 340 25.62 -14.62 -8.47
CA THR A 340 25.87 -13.30 -9.04
C THR A 340 24.53 -12.70 -9.50
N GLY A 341 24.23 -11.46 -9.11
CA GLY A 341 23.05 -10.73 -9.52
C GLY A 341 23.33 -9.73 -10.63
N TYR A 342 22.38 -9.58 -11.56
CA TYR A 342 22.54 -8.90 -12.84
C TYR A 342 21.41 -7.88 -13.07
N PRO A 343 21.66 -6.57 -12.87
CA PRO A 343 20.70 -5.52 -13.20
C PRO A 343 20.67 -5.28 -14.71
N MET A 344 19.47 -5.23 -15.29
CA MET A 344 19.25 -5.01 -16.73
C MET A 344 18.13 -3.97 -16.96
N LEU A 345 18.30 -3.15 -18.00
CA LEU A 345 17.19 -2.40 -18.59
C LEU A 345 16.34 -3.36 -19.42
N PHE A 346 15.03 -3.11 -19.47
CA PHE A 346 14.08 -3.80 -20.35
C PHE A 346 13.20 -2.76 -21.06
N ASP A 347 13.09 -2.85 -22.39
CA ASP A 347 12.14 -2.04 -23.16
C ASP A 347 10.83 -2.81 -23.34
N ALA A 348 9.83 -2.42 -22.57
CA ALA A 348 8.50 -3.01 -22.57
C ALA A 348 7.67 -2.78 -23.86
N ASN A 349 8.26 -2.24 -24.94
CA ASN A 349 7.65 -2.12 -26.27
C ASN A 349 8.33 -3.00 -27.32
N THR A 350 9.64 -3.25 -27.18
CA THR A 350 10.44 -4.10 -28.10
C THR A 350 10.85 -5.43 -27.48
N MET A 351 10.53 -5.65 -26.19
CA MET A 351 11.00 -6.73 -25.33
C MET A 351 12.52 -6.86 -25.20
N GLN A 352 13.29 -5.90 -25.72
CA GLN A 352 14.76 -5.97 -25.68
C GLN A 352 15.30 -5.68 -24.28
N ALA A 353 16.33 -6.42 -23.89
CA ALA A 353 17.01 -6.25 -22.61
C ALA A 353 18.49 -5.91 -22.80
N SER A 354 19.06 -5.15 -21.87
CA SER A 354 20.48 -4.77 -21.92
C SER A 354 21.12 -4.66 -20.53
N ARG A 355 22.38 -5.10 -20.41
CA ARG A 355 23.14 -5.05 -19.15
C ARG A 355 23.46 -3.60 -18.78
N MET A 356 23.26 -3.24 -17.52
CA MET A 356 23.50 -1.87 -17.06
C MET A 356 24.99 -1.56 -16.87
N TYR A 357 25.38 -0.31 -17.13
CA TYR A 357 26.73 0.24 -16.85
C TYR A 357 27.92 -0.48 -17.54
N VAL A 358 27.74 -1.04 -18.75
CA VAL A 358 28.81 -1.72 -19.51
C VAL A 358 30.14 -0.94 -19.56
N PRO A 359 30.18 0.40 -19.82
CA PRO A 359 31.44 1.14 -19.86
C PRO A 359 32.21 1.19 -18.54
N ALA A 360 31.54 1.04 -17.39
CA ALA A 360 32.17 1.01 -16.08
C ALA A 360 32.65 -0.39 -15.67
N PHE A 361 32.11 -1.44 -16.30
CA PHE A 361 32.41 -2.84 -15.98
C PHE A 361 32.60 -3.69 -17.27
N PRO A 362 33.55 -3.34 -18.15
CA PRO A 362 33.69 -3.98 -19.45
C PRO A 362 34.03 -5.48 -19.35
N SER A 363 34.76 -5.90 -18.31
CA SER A 363 35.14 -7.31 -18.12
C SER A 363 33.97 -8.23 -17.77
N THR A 364 32.91 -7.74 -17.12
CA THR A 364 31.71 -8.52 -16.75
C THR A 364 30.49 -8.18 -17.62
N GLY A 365 30.72 -7.48 -18.75
CA GLY A 365 29.65 -7.07 -19.66
C GLY A 365 28.64 -6.13 -19.02
N GLY A 366 29.05 -5.30 -18.04
CA GLY A 366 28.16 -4.50 -17.20
C GLY A 366 28.21 -4.87 -15.72
N MET A 367 27.50 -4.09 -14.92
CA MET A 367 27.47 -4.19 -13.46
C MET A 367 26.98 -5.57 -13.01
N THR A 368 27.59 -6.07 -11.94
CA THR A 368 27.10 -7.21 -11.17
C THR A 368 26.98 -6.83 -9.70
N ILE A 369 26.13 -7.54 -8.96
CA ILE A 369 25.99 -7.36 -7.51
C ILE A 369 26.05 -8.75 -6.87
N SER A 370 26.86 -8.92 -5.82
CA SER A 370 26.84 -10.14 -5.00
C SER A 370 25.60 -10.12 -4.11
N ALA A 371 24.48 -10.59 -4.66
CA ALA A 371 23.15 -10.47 -4.08
C ALA A 371 22.39 -11.78 -4.28
N LYS A 372 22.44 -12.66 -3.25
CA LYS A 372 21.60 -13.88 -3.19
C LYS A 372 20.12 -13.58 -3.04
N LEU A 373 19.79 -12.46 -2.42
CA LEU A 373 18.45 -12.13 -1.97
C LEU A 373 18.12 -10.69 -2.32
N PHE A 374 17.07 -10.49 -3.12
CA PHE A 374 16.69 -9.18 -3.63
C PHE A 374 15.17 -9.08 -3.85
N SER A 375 14.69 -7.85 -3.94
CA SER A 375 13.36 -7.51 -4.47
C SER A 375 13.41 -6.06 -4.93
N TRP A 376 12.80 -5.74 -6.07
CA TRP A 376 12.48 -4.34 -6.35
C TRP A 376 11.45 -3.81 -5.37
N SER A 377 11.51 -2.49 -5.16
CA SER A 377 10.50 -1.68 -4.46
C SER A 377 9.09 -1.89 -5.01
N ARG A 378 8.10 -1.66 -4.14
CA ARG A 378 6.67 -1.57 -4.45
C ARG A 378 6.21 -0.15 -4.82
N THR A 379 7.07 0.86 -4.71
CA THR A 379 6.68 2.29 -4.86
C THR A 379 7.59 3.13 -5.76
N ASN A 380 8.83 2.71 -5.99
CA ASN A 380 9.82 3.47 -6.73
C ASN A 380 10.51 2.56 -7.77
N PRO A 381 10.35 2.81 -9.09
CA PRO A 381 10.90 1.96 -10.13
C PRO A 381 12.43 1.89 -10.15
N ASN A 382 13.13 2.76 -9.40
CA ASN A 382 14.59 2.82 -9.36
C ASN A 382 15.22 2.16 -8.13
N TYR A 383 14.43 1.70 -7.15
CA TYR A 383 14.94 1.16 -5.89
C TYR A 383 14.94 -0.37 -5.90
N LEU A 384 16.13 -0.97 -5.90
CA LEU A 384 16.35 -2.39 -5.63
C LEU A 384 16.77 -2.57 -4.17
N TYR A 385 16.08 -3.43 -3.44
CA TYR A 385 16.49 -3.83 -2.10
C TYR A 385 17.20 -5.18 -2.15
N VAL A 386 18.28 -5.31 -1.37
CA VAL A 386 19.16 -6.49 -1.33
C VAL A 386 19.44 -6.85 0.13
N VAL A 387 19.34 -8.13 0.48
CA VAL A 387 19.79 -8.64 1.79
C VAL A 387 21.20 -9.20 1.65
N SER A 388 22.14 -8.67 2.46
CA SER A 388 23.56 -9.04 2.45
C SER A 388 24.01 -9.36 3.88
N GLY A 389 24.02 -10.65 4.22
CA GLY A 389 24.17 -11.10 5.60
C GLY A 389 22.98 -10.62 6.45
N VAL A 390 23.26 -9.91 7.54
CA VAL A 390 22.26 -9.31 8.44
C VAL A 390 21.80 -7.90 8.02
N ARG A 391 22.22 -7.40 6.85
CA ARG A 391 21.93 -6.02 6.41
C ARG A 391 20.96 -5.98 5.25
N LEU A 392 19.93 -5.15 5.39
CA LEU A 392 19.07 -4.70 4.30
C LEU A 392 19.71 -3.48 3.65
N LEU A 393 20.03 -3.59 2.37
CA LEU A 393 20.66 -2.57 1.54
C LEU A 393 19.70 -2.09 0.45
N ARG A 394 19.88 -0.86 -0.02
CA ARG A 394 19.20 -0.29 -1.20
C ARG A 394 20.22 0.16 -2.23
N TYR A 395 19.95 -0.14 -3.49
CA TYR A 395 20.60 0.47 -4.66
C TYR A 395 19.60 1.42 -5.34
N ASP A 396 20.05 2.63 -5.67
CA ASP A 396 19.25 3.64 -6.37
C ASP A 396 19.74 3.80 -7.82
N PHE A 397 19.06 3.14 -8.74
CA PHE A 397 19.41 3.12 -10.16
C PHE A 397 19.03 4.41 -10.91
N THR A 398 18.50 5.45 -10.25
CA THR A 398 17.96 6.66 -10.91
C THR A 398 18.97 7.31 -11.87
N ASN A 399 20.26 7.29 -11.55
CA ASN A 399 21.32 7.63 -12.50
C ASN A 399 21.72 6.39 -13.33
N ARG A 400 21.23 6.31 -14.58
CA ARG A 400 21.53 5.22 -15.51
C ARG A 400 22.97 5.23 -16.07
N ASN A 401 23.75 6.29 -15.82
CA ASN A 401 25.13 6.44 -16.34
C ASN A 401 26.22 6.13 -15.30
N VAL A 402 25.93 6.32 -14.00
CA VAL A 402 26.89 6.11 -12.91
C VAL A 402 26.43 4.95 -12.02
N PRO A 403 27.25 3.90 -11.79
CA PRO A 403 26.85 2.76 -10.97
C PRO A 403 26.48 3.15 -9.53
N PRO A 404 25.33 2.69 -9.00
CA PRO A 404 24.95 2.96 -7.61
C PRO A 404 25.80 2.18 -6.61
N SER A 405 26.17 2.85 -5.51
CA SER A 405 26.71 2.20 -4.31
C SER A 405 25.58 1.75 -3.38
N PRO A 406 25.74 0.64 -2.63
CA PRO A 406 24.73 0.21 -1.66
C PRO A 406 24.59 1.21 -0.51
N GLN A 407 23.35 1.55 -0.17
CA GLN A 407 23.00 2.34 1.00
C GLN A 407 22.40 1.42 2.07
N LEU A 408 22.82 1.55 3.33
CA LEU A 408 22.22 0.79 4.43
C LEU A 408 20.80 1.31 4.70
N VAL A 409 19.82 0.41 4.71
CA VAL A 409 18.42 0.69 5.08
C VAL A 409 18.18 0.28 6.53
N TYR A 410 18.63 -0.93 6.88
CA TYR A 410 18.56 -1.46 8.24
C TYR A 410 19.63 -2.55 8.45
N ASP A 411 20.09 -2.69 9.68
CA ASP A 411 20.91 -3.82 10.12
C ASP A 411 20.12 -4.60 11.18
N PHE A 412 19.79 -5.86 10.90
CA PHE A 412 18.99 -6.71 11.78
C PHE A 412 19.70 -7.08 13.10
N THR A 413 20.96 -6.67 13.30
CA THR A 413 21.71 -6.80 14.57
C THR A 413 21.83 -5.49 15.36
N SER A 414 21.19 -4.41 14.90
CA SER A 414 21.27 -3.07 15.54
C SER A 414 20.27 -2.84 16.70
N SER A 415 19.29 -3.74 16.88
CA SER A 415 18.35 -3.71 18.01
C SER A 415 18.46 -4.99 18.85
N PRO A 416 18.44 -4.91 20.20
CA PRO A 416 18.40 -6.08 21.08
C PRO A 416 17.10 -6.89 20.97
N ASN A 417 16.06 -6.34 20.34
CA ASN A 417 14.78 -7.03 20.08
C ASN A 417 14.78 -7.77 18.72
N CYS A 418 15.86 -7.68 17.95
CA CYS A 418 16.02 -8.26 16.63
C CYS A 418 16.99 -9.46 16.67
N LEU A 419 17.84 -9.67 15.66
CA LEU A 419 18.87 -10.71 15.72
C LEU A 419 19.93 -10.36 16.79
N PRO A 420 20.51 -11.37 17.47
CA PRO A 420 21.65 -11.17 18.38
C PRO A 420 22.82 -10.44 17.69
N HIS A 421 23.55 -9.60 18.44
CA HIS A 421 24.60 -8.76 17.86
C HIS A 421 25.73 -9.53 17.14
N SER A 422 25.99 -10.78 17.55
CA SER A 422 26.97 -11.68 16.94
C SER A 422 26.38 -12.65 15.89
N PHE A 423 25.15 -12.43 15.44
CA PHE A 423 24.45 -13.36 14.55
C PHE A 423 25.12 -13.46 13.18
N THR A 424 25.66 -14.65 12.89
CA THR A 424 26.27 -14.97 11.59
C THR A 424 25.33 -15.88 10.79
N PRO A 425 24.68 -15.38 9.72
CA PRO A 425 23.77 -16.19 8.93
C PRO A 425 24.52 -17.16 8.01
N VAL A 426 24.12 -18.43 8.01
CA VAL A 426 24.57 -19.44 7.04
C VAL A 426 23.51 -19.73 5.98
N TRP A 427 22.23 -19.50 6.31
CA TRP A 427 21.10 -19.52 5.38
C TRP A 427 20.19 -18.31 5.63
N SER A 428 19.55 -17.83 4.58
CA SER A 428 18.51 -16.81 4.65
C SER A 428 17.60 -16.83 3.42
N ASN A 429 16.37 -16.31 3.54
CA ASN A 429 15.53 -15.94 2.42
C ASN A 429 14.90 -14.55 2.65
N PHE A 430 14.79 -13.74 1.60
CA PHE A 430 14.09 -12.46 1.66
C PHE A 430 12.62 -12.70 1.32
N GLY A 431 11.75 -12.46 2.30
CA GLY A 431 10.33 -12.75 2.26
C GLY A 431 9.48 -11.71 1.51
N GLY A 432 10.11 -10.77 0.83
CA GLY A 432 9.46 -9.68 0.09
C GLY A 432 9.33 -8.38 0.88
N ILE A 433 8.56 -7.46 0.31
CA ILE A 433 8.37 -6.07 0.73
C ILE A 433 6.88 -5.76 0.67
N SER A 434 6.34 -5.03 1.66
CA SER A 434 4.94 -4.61 1.66
C SER A 434 4.74 -3.33 0.85
N ASP A 435 3.49 -3.09 0.43
CA ASP A 435 3.08 -1.86 -0.21
C ASP A 435 3.47 -0.63 0.62
N GLY A 436 3.85 0.44 -0.08
CA GLY A 436 4.44 1.61 0.57
C GLY A 436 5.94 1.48 0.88
N ASP A 437 6.57 0.32 0.60
CA ASP A 437 7.89 -0.09 1.10
C ASP A 437 7.96 -0.03 2.64
N ALA A 438 6.85 -0.34 3.32
CA ALA A 438 6.66 -0.05 4.74
C ALA A 438 7.22 -1.13 5.69
N ALA A 439 7.41 -2.36 5.20
CA ALA A 439 7.99 -3.48 5.94
C ALA A 439 8.85 -4.38 5.05
N PHE A 440 9.81 -5.06 5.67
CA PHE A 440 10.81 -5.95 5.05
C PHE A 440 11.00 -7.20 5.92
N THR A 441 10.68 -8.39 5.37
CA THR A 441 10.69 -9.67 6.11
C THR A 441 11.83 -10.55 5.64
N VAL A 442 12.59 -11.16 6.54
CA VAL A 442 13.70 -12.06 6.19
C VAL A 442 13.70 -13.28 7.12
N GLY A 443 13.69 -14.47 6.53
CA GLY A 443 13.95 -15.73 7.22
C GLY A 443 15.45 -16.00 7.34
N TYR A 444 15.90 -16.54 8.47
CA TYR A 444 17.32 -16.73 8.79
C TYR A 444 17.61 -18.07 9.50
N SER A 445 18.83 -18.60 9.25
CA SER A 445 19.50 -19.55 10.13
C SER A 445 20.97 -19.19 10.34
N ASN A 446 21.46 -19.45 11.55
CA ASN A 446 22.87 -19.48 11.92
C ASN A 446 23.46 -20.92 11.91
N THR A 447 22.67 -21.95 11.58
CA THR A 447 23.17 -23.34 11.43
C THR A 447 22.53 -24.04 10.23
N GLY A 448 23.28 -24.91 9.53
CA GLY A 448 22.76 -25.73 8.43
C GLY A 448 22.48 -24.97 7.13
N PHE A 449 21.27 -25.13 6.58
CA PHE A 449 20.86 -24.75 5.24
C PHE A 449 19.33 -24.46 5.19
N GLN A 450 18.69 -24.51 4.03
CA GLN A 450 17.22 -24.39 3.94
C GLN A 450 16.54 -25.52 4.73
N GLY A 451 15.47 -25.22 5.48
CA GLY A 451 14.84 -26.21 6.35
C GLY A 451 15.45 -26.31 7.75
N THR A 452 16.54 -25.59 8.04
CA THR A 452 17.09 -25.40 9.40
C THR A 452 17.01 -23.95 9.88
N GLY A 453 16.27 -23.08 9.20
CA GLY A 453 15.92 -21.74 9.70
C GLY A 453 15.08 -21.82 10.97
N VAL A 454 15.26 -20.88 11.90
CA VAL A 454 14.42 -20.75 13.10
C VAL A 454 14.12 -19.30 13.48
N TYR A 455 14.60 -18.33 12.70
CA TYR A 455 14.41 -16.91 12.94
C TYR A 455 13.66 -16.28 11.76
N VAL A 456 12.65 -15.46 12.02
CA VAL A 456 12.07 -14.54 11.04
C VAL A 456 12.05 -13.15 11.64
N VAL A 457 12.64 -12.19 10.93
CA VAL A 457 12.65 -10.78 11.30
C VAL A 457 11.79 -9.96 10.34
N VAL A 458 11.17 -8.91 10.87
CA VAL A 458 10.40 -7.91 10.12
C VAL A 458 10.85 -6.53 10.56
N TYR A 459 11.58 -5.83 9.69
CA TYR A 459 11.85 -4.41 9.87
C TYR A 459 10.65 -3.62 9.34
N SER A 460 10.06 -2.73 10.14
CA SER A 460 9.05 -1.77 9.68
C SER A 460 9.62 -0.35 9.75
N VAL A 461 9.49 0.37 8.64
CA VAL A 461 10.17 1.66 8.43
C VAL A 461 9.72 2.68 9.47
N GLY A 462 10.68 3.23 10.22
CA GLY A 462 10.44 4.17 11.31
C GLY A 462 9.90 3.56 12.61
N LYS A 463 9.60 2.26 12.66
CA LYS A 463 9.15 1.55 13.88
C LYS A 463 10.24 0.66 14.49
N GLY A 464 11.19 0.15 13.70
CA GLY A 464 12.23 -0.77 14.14
C GLY A 464 11.97 -2.22 13.73
N CYS A 465 12.58 -3.17 14.42
CA CYS A 465 12.50 -4.60 14.12
C CYS A 465 11.54 -5.36 15.06
N SER A 466 10.86 -6.35 14.48
CA SER A 466 10.20 -7.43 15.20
C SER A 466 10.84 -8.75 14.81
N MET A 467 10.97 -9.71 15.73
CA MET A 467 11.52 -11.04 15.48
C MET A 467 10.65 -12.12 16.13
N VAL A 468 10.42 -13.21 15.39
CA VAL A 468 9.98 -14.49 15.96
C VAL A 468 11.10 -15.53 15.85
N ASN A 469 11.37 -16.24 16.95
CA ASN A 469 12.17 -17.45 16.96
C ASN A 469 11.24 -18.66 17.08
N THR A 470 11.16 -19.50 16.04
CA THR A 470 10.22 -20.63 15.97
C THR A 470 10.69 -21.89 16.69
N GLN A 471 11.94 -21.93 17.17
CA GLN A 471 12.49 -23.01 18.00
C GLN A 471 12.19 -22.81 19.48
N THR A 472 12.34 -21.58 20.01
CA THR A 472 11.95 -21.24 21.39
C THR A 472 10.47 -20.85 21.48
N GLY A 473 9.92 -20.31 20.39
CA GLY A 473 8.61 -19.67 20.31
C GLY A 473 8.57 -18.28 20.92
N GLN A 474 9.72 -17.62 21.06
CA GLN A 474 9.82 -16.26 21.58
C GLN A 474 9.60 -15.24 20.47
N ILE A 475 8.83 -14.20 20.77
CA ILE A 475 8.67 -13.00 19.94
C ILE A 475 9.25 -11.81 20.72
N THR A 476 10.15 -11.07 20.09
CA THR A 476 10.74 -9.81 20.59
C THR A 476 10.49 -8.71 19.59
N SER A 477 10.24 -7.48 20.05
CA SER A 477 9.89 -6.39 19.13
C SER A 477 10.20 -5.01 19.68
N ASP A 478 10.72 -4.14 18.81
CA ASP A 478 10.77 -2.69 19.01
C ASP A 478 9.36 -2.05 18.94
N TRP A 479 8.38 -2.73 18.32
CA TRP A 479 7.03 -2.23 18.10
C TRP A 479 5.94 -3.29 18.25
N GLY A 480 4.83 -2.96 18.91
CA GLY A 480 3.79 -3.94 19.22
C GLY A 480 4.19 -4.84 20.40
N GLN A 481 3.72 -6.09 20.38
CA GLN A 481 3.86 -7.01 21.52
C GLN A 481 5.12 -7.90 21.42
N SER A 482 5.79 -8.08 22.56
CA SER A 482 6.78 -9.14 22.80
C SER A 482 6.19 -10.20 23.74
N GLY A 483 6.65 -11.45 23.67
CA GLY A 483 6.16 -12.54 24.51
C GLY A 483 6.41 -13.92 23.88
N SER A 484 5.53 -14.88 24.16
CA SER A 484 5.52 -16.20 23.52
C SER A 484 4.50 -16.26 22.39
N MET A 485 4.84 -16.96 21.30
CA MET A 485 3.91 -17.37 20.25
C MET A 485 2.65 -18.02 20.84
N SER A 486 1.48 -17.66 20.31
CA SER A 486 0.18 -18.20 20.76
C SER A 486 0.01 -19.71 20.56
N THR A 487 0.81 -20.35 19.69
CA THR A 487 0.86 -21.81 19.52
C THR A 487 1.98 -22.45 20.36
N PRO A 488 1.77 -23.66 20.94
CA PRO A 488 2.84 -24.46 21.55
C PRO A 488 3.75 -25.16 20.52
N ASP A 489 3.42 -25.10 19.22
CA ASP A 489 4.21 -25.72 18.15
C ASP A 489 5.58 -25.03 18.02
N ARG A 490 6.65 -25.83 17.88
CA ARG A 490 8.01 -25.37 17.62
C ARG A 490 8.54 -26.09 16.39
N PHE A 491 9.18 -25.36 15.49
CA PHE A 491 9.53 -25.88 14.16
C PHE A 491 10.69 -25.13 13.51
N THR A 492 11.32 -25.77 12.53
CA THR A 492 12.24 -25.11 11.59
C THR A 492 11.53 -24.61 10.33
N LEU A 493 12.19 -23.70 9.61
CA LEU A 493 11.66 -22.94 8.47
C LEU A 493 12.26 -23.41 7.15
N HIS A 494 11.40 -23.62 6.16
CA HIS A 494 11.75 -23.71 4.74
C HIS A 494 12.02 -22.31 4.17
N ASP A 495 11.21 -21.35 4.60
CA ASP A 495 11.19 -19.95 4.19
C ASP A 495 10.36 -19.11 5.18
N ALA A 496 10.39 -17.80 4.96
CA ALA A 496 9.39 -16.87 5.43
C ALA A 496 9.02 -15.89 4.31
N PHE A 497 7.76 -15.47 4.27
CA PHE A 497 7.24 -14.48 3.32
C PHE A 497 6.29 -13.51 4.02
N MET A 498 6.04 -12.34 3.42
CA MET A 498 5.01 -11.41 3.90
C MET A 498 3.85 -11.24 2.92
N THR A 499 2.74 -10.74 3.44
CA THR A 499 1.65 -10.19 2.64
C THR A 499 2.07 -8.92 1.89
N LYS A 500 1.35 -8.58 0.83
CA LYS A 500 1.52 -7.27 0.17
C LYS A 500 1.01 -6.12 1.05
N SER A 501 0.13 -6.39 2.02
CA SER A 501 -0.16 -5.49 3.15
C SER A 501 0.86 -5.65 4.28
N ASP A 502 0.99 -4.67 5.19
CA ASP A 502 1.89 -4.75 6.35
C ASP A 502 1.30 -5.53 7.56
N GLY A 503 0.34 -6.44 7.32
CA GLY A 503 -0.41 -7.14 8.37
C GLY A 503 0.14 -8.50 8.81
N TRP A 504 0.75 -9.29 7.93
CA TRP A 504 1.07 -10.71 8.21
C TRP A 504 2.40 -11.18 7.63
N ALA A 505 3.06 -12.11 8.33
CA ALA A 505 4.15 -12.92 7.81
C ALA A 505 3.78 -14.41 7.84
N MET A 506 3.93 -15.09 6.70
CA MET A 506 3.84 -16.54 6.59
C MET A 506 5.20 -17.18 6.92
N LEU A 507 5.17 -18.24 7.71
CA LEU A 507 6.31 -19.02 8.20
C LEU A 507 6.18 -20.43 7.61
N GLY A 508 6.94 -20.76 6.55
CA GLY A 508 6.88 -22.06 5.90
C GLY A 508 7.57 -23.11 6.77
N SER A 509 6.84 -24.02 7.41
CA SER A 509 7.44 -24.99 8.32
C SER A 509 8.06 -26.19 7.58
N THR A 510 9.19 -26.72 8.08
CA THR A 510 9.84 -27.94 7.56
C THR A 510 9.82 -29.08 8.56
N LYS A 511 10.51 -28.93 9.70
CA LYS A 511 10.68 -29.99 10.70
C LYS A 511 10.06 -29.55 12.02
N CYS A 512 9.15 -30.38 12.56
CA CYS A 512 8.64 -30.21 13.92
C CYS A 512 9.74 -30.48 14.96
N LEU A 513 9.77 -29.64 16.00
CA LEU A 513 10.67 -29.71 17.15
C LEU A 513 9.91 -29.94 18.48
N SER A 514 8.60 -29.64 18.51
CA SER A 514 7.67 -30.06 19.57
C SER A 514 7.32 -31.56 19.44
N THR A 515 6.64 -32.12 20.45
CA THR A 515 6.13 -33.52 20.42
C THR A 515 5.09 -33.77 19.32
N LYS A 516 4.38 -32.72 18.92
CA LYS A 516 3.49 -32.63 17.76
C LYS A 516 3.54 -31.20 17.25
N CYS A 517 3.26 -31.01 15.96
CA CYS A 517 3.03 -29.72 15.34
C CYS A 517 1.83 -29.81 14.39
N SER A 518 1.25 -28.65 14.06
CA SER A 518 0.31 -28.51 12.94
C SER A 518 1.00 -28.79 11.58
N LYS A 519 0.24 -29.23 10.58
CA LYS A 519 0.73 -29.40 9.19
C LYS A 519 0.65 -28.08 8.43
N GLY A 520 1.57 -27.86 7.48
CA GLY A 520 1.60 -26.68 6.61
C GLY A 520 2.28 -25.45 7.23
N PRO A 521 2.08 -24.26 6.66
CA PRO A 521 2.66 -23.02 7.15
C PRO A 521 1.89 -22.46 8.36
N TYR A 522 2.56 -21.55 9.06
CA TYR A 522 1.99 -20.73 10.13
C TYR A 522 1.93 -19.28 9.68
N PHE A 523 1.04 -18.49 10.25
CA PHE A 523 0.87 -17.07 9.93
C PHE A 523 0.99 -16.25 11.20
N TRP A 524 2.01 -15.40 11.26
CA TRP A 524 2.24 -14.44 12.33
C TRP A 524 1.52 -13.13 12.00
N GLN A 525 0.62 -12.69 12.87
CA GLN A 525 0.01 -11.37 12.78
C GLN A 525 0.97 -10.32 13.33
N LEU A 526 1.42 -9.42 12.46
CA LEU A 526 2.51 -8.48 12.76
C LEU A 526 2.14 -7.49 13.87
N GLY A 527 3.12 -7.18 14.73
CA GLY A 527 2.91 -6.36 15.93
C GLY A 527 2.20 -7.07 17.09
N SER A 528 1.88 -8.36 16.96
CA SER A 528 1.27 -9.18 18.03
C SER A 528 2.08 -10.44 18.32
N THR A 529 1.73 -11.17 19.37
CA THR A 529 2.24 -12.53 19.62
C THR A 529 1.44 -13.66 18.93
N MET A 530 0.42 -13.32 18.14
CA MET A 530 -0.44 -14.33 17.51
C MET A 530 0.25 -14.98 16.31
N VAL A 531 0.49 -16.30 16.43
CA VAL A 531 0.94 -17.16 15.33
C VAL A 531 -0.04 -18.32 15.19
N THR A 532 -0.73 -18.36 14.05
CA THR A 532 -1.85 -19.26 13.77
C THR A 532 -1.44 -20.27 12.68
N PRO A 533 -1.58 -21.59 12.90
CA PRO A 533 -1.36 -22.57 11.85
C PRO A 533 -2.44 -22.51 10.77
N CYS A 534 -2.09 -22.87 9.54
CA CYS A 534 -3.08 -23.17 8.51
C CYS A 534 -4.03 -24.29 8.97
N GLY A 535 -5.32 -24.21 8.63
CA GLY A 535 -6.28 -25.28 8.96
C GLY A 535 -6.61 -25.40 10.45
N ALA A 536 -6.40 -24.34 11.23
CA ALA A 536 -6.87 -24.27 12.61
C ALA A 536 -8.37 -24.62 12.71
N ASN A 537 -8.74 -25.36 13.76
CA ASN A 537 -10.02 -26.08 13.94
C ASN A 537 -10.19 -27.39 13.13
N GLY A 538 -9.13 -27.93 12.52
CA GLY A 538 -9.08 -29.32 12.05
C GLY A 538 -9.15 -29.52 10.54
N THR A 539 -9.33 -28.45 9.76
CA THR A 539 -9.35 -28.42 8.29
C THR A 539 -7.93 -28.42 7.69
N VAL A 540 -7.07 -29.32 8.17
CA VAL A 540 -5.60 -29.27 7.97
C VAL A 540 -5.10 -29.96 6.69
N GLU A 541 -6.00 -30.42 5.82
CA GLU A 541 -5.65 -31.32 4.71
C GLU A 541 -5.27 -30.62 3.39
N LEU A 542 -5.49 -29.29 3.29
CA LEU A 542 -5.32 -28.52 2.05
C LEU A 542 -4.41 -27.28 2.23
N CYS A 543 -3.35 -27.45 3.01
CA CYS A 543 -2.46 -26.41 3.53
C CYS A 543 -1.00 -26.50 3.04
N SER A 544 -0.65 -27.46 2.18
CA SER A 544 0.68 -27.64 1.58
C SER A 544 0.69 -27.21 0.09
N GLY A 545 1.57 -27.78 -0.73
CA GLY A 545 1.88 -27.30 -2.08
C GLY A 545 2.80 -26.08 -2.08
N HIS A 546 2.92 -25.43 -3.23
CA HIS A 546 3.48 -24.09 -3.39
C HIS A 546 2.40 -23.02 -3.19
N TRP A 547 2.83 -21.78 -2.97
CA TRP A 547 1.92 -20.68 -2.63
C TRP A 547 2.40 -19.30 -3.10
N THR A 548 1.44 -18.37 -3.14
CA THR A 548 1.69 -16.93 -3.28
C THR A 548 0.69 -16.12 -2.44
N MET A 549 0.95 -14.82 -2.23
CA MET A 549 0.16 -13.94 -1.36
C MET A 549 -0.11 -12.58 -1.99
N GLY A 550 -1.35 -12.13 -1.85
CA GLY A 550 -1.77 -10.76 -2.12
C GLY A 550 -1.82 -9.91 -0.85
N HIS A 551 -2.78 -8.99 -0.79
CA HIS A 551 -2.98 -8.03 0.31
C HIS A 551 -3.80 -8.61 1.46
N THR A 552 -4.85 -9.37 1.15
CA THR A 552 -5.83 -9.89 2.12
C THR A 552 -6.01 -11.41 2.06
N ARG A 553 -5.46 -12.06 1.02
CA ARG A 553 -5.59 -13.50 0.76
C ARG A 553 -4.27 -14.22 0.46
N TRP A 554 -4.23 -15.50 0.82
CA TRP A 554 -3.21 -16.49 0.50
C TRP A 554 -3.80 -17.53 -0.45
N ILE A 555 -2.98 -18.02 -1.39
CA ILE A 555 -3.36 -19.05 -2.37
C ILE A 555 -2.29 -20.15 -2.38
N ASN A 556 -2.72 -21.42 -2.33
CA ASN A 556 -1.84 -22.60 -2.41
C ASN A 556 -2.42 -23.73 -3.30
N ASN A 557 -1.58 -24.57 -3.90
CA ASN A 557 -1.98 -25.60 -4.88
C ASN A 557 -2.04 -27.05 -4.34
N ASP A 558 -2.45 -27.25 -3.08
CA ASP A 558 -2.44 -28.58 -2.43
C ASP A 558 -3.35 -29.64 -3.10
N GLY A 559 -4.26 -29.21 -3.99
CA GLY A 559 -4.85 -30.06 -5.01
C GLY A 559 -5.93 -31.05 -4.54
N ASP A 560 -7.07 -30.54 -4.05
CA ASP A 560 -8.32 -31.31 -4.01
C ASP A 560 -9.47 -30.60 -4.76
N PRO A 561 -9.95 -31.15 -5.89
CA PRO A 561 -9.34 -32.22 -6.69
C PRO A 561 -7.95 -31.82 -7.25
N PHE A 562 -7.16 -32.81 -7.70
CA PHE A 562 -5.78 -32.58 -8.16
C PHE A 562 -5.66 -31.47 -9.23
N GLY A 563 -4.74 -30.53 -9.01
CA GLY A 563 -4.58 -29.32 -9.82
C GLY A 563 -5.38 -28.10 -9.35
N GLN A 564 -6.28 -28.26 -8.38
CA GLN A 564 -7.01 -27.15 -7.75
C GLN A 564 -6.10 -26.25 -6.90
N TYR A 565 -6.39 -24.95 -6.94
CA TYR A 565 -5.85 -23.96 -6.01
C TYR A 565 -6.89 -23.64 -4.92
N HIS A 566 -6.45 -23.52 -3.69
CA HIS A 566 -7.29 -23.09 -2.57
C HIS A 566 -6.89 -21.69 -2.09
N MET A 567 -7.90 -20.86 -1.83
CA MET A 567 -7.75 -19.49 -1.36
C MET A 567 -8.26 -19.35 0.07
N ARG A 568 -7.56 -18.57 0.90
CA ARG A 568 -7.96 -18.22 2.27
C ARG A 568 -7.75 -16.73 2.52
N SER A 569 -8.57 -16.11 3.37
CA SER A 569 -8.24 -14.80 3.93
C SER A 569 -7.35 -14.94 5.16
N PHE A 570 -6.41 -14.02 5.37
CA PHE A 570 -5.57 -14.01 6.57
C PHE A 570 -6.37 -13.85 7.87
N SER A 571 -7.55 -13.24 7.83
CA SER A 571 -8.48 -13.16 8.97
C SER A 571 -9.25 -14.47 9.25
N ALA A 572 -9.15 -15.48 8.38
CA ALA A 572 -9.97 -16.68 8.41
C ALA A 572 -9.24 -17.96 7.94
N LEU A 573 -7.98 -18.15 8.35
CA LEU A 573 -7.04 -19.19 7.86
C LEU A 573 -7.49 -20.67 8.04
N GLY A 574 -8.55 -20.95 8.79
CA GLY A 574 -9.18 -22.27 8.87
C GLY A 574 -10.26 -22.52 7.79
N SER A 575 -10.71 -21.47 7.10
CA SER A 575 -11.70 -21.52 6.02
C SER A 575 -11.00 -21.33 4.67
N HIS A 576 -11.46 -22.06 3.66
CA HIS A 576 -10.91 -21.99 2.31
C HIS A 576 -11.99 -22.16 1.24
N THR A 577 -11.70 -21.68 0.04
CA THR A 577 -12.51 -21.90 -1.16
C THR A 577 -11.62 -22.44 -2.29
N PRO A 578 -12.07 -23.44 -3.08
CA PRO A 578 -11.44 -23.73 -4.36
C PRO A 578 -11.55 -22.50 -5.28
N VAL A 579 -10.50 -22.21 -6.04
CA VAL A 579 -10.44 -21.03 -6.92
C VAL A 579 -10.95 -21.36 -8.31
N ILE A 580 -10.48 -22.47 -8.90
CA ILE A 580 -10.77 -22.85 -10.27
C ILE A 580 -12.16 -23.49 -10.35
N THR A 581 -13.00 -22.98 -11.24
CA THR A 581 -14.39 -23.41 -11.44
C THR A 581 -14.55 -24.62 -12.37
N ALA A 582 -13.59 -24.84 -13.27
CA ALA A 582 -13.49 -26.04 -14.10
C ALA A 582 -12.01 -26.41 -14.31
N LEU A 583 -11.64 -27.66 -14.06
CA LEU A 583 -10.29 -28.18 -14.31
C LEU A 583 -10.21 -28.90 -15.67
N PRO A 584 -9.05 -28.87 -16.34
CA PRO A 584 -8.75 -29.77 -17.45
C PRO A 584 -8.99 -31.25 -17.10
N VAL A 585 -9.53 -32.02 -18.06
CA VAL A 585 -9.77 -33.45 -17.88
C VAL A 585 -8.47 -34.22 -18.12
N GLY A 586 -8.10 -35.12 -17.20
CA GLY A 586 -6.92 -35.98 -17.34
C GLY A 586 -5.65 -35.51 -16.62
N LEU A 587 -5.72 -34.44 -15.82
CA LEU A 587 -4.65 -34.05 -14.89
C LEU A 587 -4.22 -35.22 -14.00
N ARG A 588 -2.92 -35.48 -13.95
CA ARG A 588 -2.30 -36.51 -13.09
C ARG A 588 -0.85 -36.18 -12.71
N VAL A 589 -0.40 -36.72 -11.59
CA VAL A 589 1.00 -36.62 -11.16
C VAL A 589 1.96 -37.40 -12.10
N PRO A 590 3.24 -36.97 -12.22
CA PRO A 590 3.79 -35.69 -11.76
C PRO A 590 3.33 -34.50 -12.62
N LEU A 591 2.85 -33.46 -11.97
CA LEU A 591 2.63 -32.11 -12.49
C LEU A 591 2.82 -31.16 -11.30
N ASP A 592 3.60 -30.09 -11.47
CA ASP A 592 3.87 -29.10 -10.41
C ASP A 592 3.67 -27.67 -10.93
N HIS A 593 3.24 -26.76 -10.04
CA HIS A 593 2.89 -25.37 -10.37
C HIS A 593 3.54 -24.39 -9.38
N HIS A 594 4.20 -23.35 -9.89
CA HIS A 594 4.84 -22.29 -9.08
C HIS A 594 4.11 -20.94 -9.24
N PRO A 595 3.10 -20.63 -8.40
CA PRO A 595 2.28 -19.43 -8.55
C PRO A 595 3.02 -18.14 -8.15
N SER A 596 2.58 -17.02 -8.70
CA SER A 596 3.11 -15.66 -8.49
C SER A 596 2.06 -14.58 -8.62
N TRP A 597 2.05 -13.64 -7.68
CA TRP A 597 1.04 -12.58 -7.55
C TRP A 597 1.67 -11.22 -7.22
N ASN A 598 2.80 -10.89 -7.86
CA ASN A 598 3.45 -9.59 -7.67
C ASN A 598 2.65 -8.40 -8.25
N ASN A 599 1.72 -8.69 -9.15
CA ASN A 599 0.69 -7.79 -9.67
C ASN A 599 -0.56 -7.69 -8.78
N ALA A 600 -0.60 -8.30 -7.59
CA ALA A 600 -1.78 -8.22 -6.71
C ALA A 600 -2.17 -6.76 -6.41
N ASP A 601 -3.46 -6.47 -6.53
CA ASP A 601 -4.08 -5.22 -6.14
C ASP A 601 -4.73 -5.34 -4.75
N VAL A 602 -5.09 -4.20 -4.14
CA VAL A 602 -5.67 -4.14 -2.79
C VAL A 602 -6.97 -4.94 -2.59
N GLY A 603 -7.67 -5.34 -3.66
CA GLY A 603 -8.85 -6.20 -3.61
C GLY A 603 -8.57 -7.69 -3.79
N ASP A 604 -7.33 -8.10 -4.08
CA ASP A 604 -6.94 -9.44 -4.52
C ASP A 604 -7.79 -9.93 -5.71
N ALA A 605 -7.91 -9.08 -6.74
CA ALA A 605 -8.80 -9.26 -7.89
C ALA A 605 -8.06 -9.55 -9.21
N LEU A 606 -6.84 -9.03 -9.38
CA LEU A 606 -5.99 -9.34 -10.54
C LEU A 606 -5.50 -10.79 -10.51
N PRO A 607 -5.32 -11.47 -11.66
CA PRO A 607 -4.92 -12.88 -11.69
C PRO A 607 -3.52 -13.11 -11.14
N PHE A 608 -3.32 -14.31 -10.58
CA PHE A 608 -2.00 -14.85 -10.28
C PHE A 608 -1.55 -15.76 -11.41
N PHE A 609 -0.24 -15.88 -11.61
CA PHE A 609 0.38 -16.57 -12.76
C PHE A 609 1.29 -17.68 -12.29
N SER A 610 1.42 -18.75 -13.08
CA SER A 610 2.25 -19.89 -12.75
C SER A 610 2.98 -20.38 -14.00
N SER A 611 4.27 -20.69 -13.85
CA SER A 611 4.89 -21.71 -14.67
C SER A 611 4.41 -23.08 -14.18
N THR A 612 4.18 -24.00 -15.11
CA THR A 612 3.90 -25.41 -14.79
C THR A 612 5.00 -26.32 -15.31
N TRP A 613 5.08 -27.51 -14.72
CA TRP A 613 6.14 -28.47 -14.97
C TRP A 613 5.64 -29.92 -14.95
N SER A 614 6.03 -30.72 -15.94
CA SER A 614 5.89 -32.17 -15.90
C SER A 614 6.89 -32.90 -16.82
N PRO A 615 7.46 -34.04 -16.41
CA PRO A 615 8.21 -34.94 -17.28
C PRO A 615 7.32 -35.88 -18.13
N ILE A 616 5.98 -35.84 -17.99
CA ILE A 616 5.08 -36.70 -18.79
C ILE A 616 5.11 -36.24 -20.24
N THR A 617 5.24 -37.19 -21.18
CA THR A 617 5.00 -36.99 -22.61
C THR A 617 4.44 -38.27 -23.24
N PRO A 618 3.47 -38.22 -24.18
CA PRO A 618 2.71 -37.02 -24.57
C PRO A 618 1.87 -36.47 -23.41
N PHE A 619 1.58 -35.17 -23.46
CA PHE A 619 0.80 -34.48 -22.44
C PHE A 619 -0.64 -35.03 -22.40
N PRO A 620 -1.21 -35.32 -21.22
CA PRO A 620 -2.53 -35.94 -21.09
C PRO A 620 -3.69 -34.95 -20.93
N SER A 621 -3.38 -33.66 -20.80
CA SER A 621 -4.32 -32.57 -20.55
C SER A 621 -3.66 -31.24 -20.89
N ALA A 622 -4.42 -30.13 -20.81
CA ALA A 622 -3.86 -28.79 -20.77
C ALA A 622 -3.02 -28.55 -19.49
N TRP A 623 -2.25 -27.46 -19.48
CA TRP A 623 -1.35 -27.01 -18.40
C TRP A 623 -0.10 -27.85 -18.18
N TYR A 624 0.30 -28.71 -19.11
CA TYR A 624 1.55 -29.47 -19.02
C TYR A 624 2.70 -28.68 -19.67
N ASN A 625 3.68 -28.25 -18.87
CA ASN A 625 4.79 -27.38 -19.30
C ASN A 625 4.32 -26.10 -20.00
N GLU A 626 3.41 -25.37 -19.37
CA GLU A 626 2.81 -24.12 -19.85
C GLU A 626 3.13 -22.94 -18.92
N ILE A 627 2.94 -21.73 -19.41
CA ILE A 627 2.75 -20.52 -18.59
C ILE A 627 1.25 -20.23 -18.54
N ILE A 628 0.67 -20.22 -17.33
CA ILE A 628 -0.77 -20.04 -17.09
C ILE A 628 -1.06 -18.85 -16.16
N GLY A 629 -2.27 -18.30 -16.25
CA GLY A 629 -2.80 -17.30 -15.33
C GLY A 629 -4.20 -17.70 -14.86
N ILE A 630 -4.54 -17.43 -13.60
CA ILE A 630 -5.82 -17.84 -12.99
C ILE A 630 -6.47 -16.66 -12.28
N SER A 631 -7.75 -16.45 -12.55
CA SER A 631 -8.59 -15.42 -11.94
C SER A 631 -8.98 -15.79 -10.50
N PRO A 632 -8.59 -15.00 -9.47
CA PRO A 632 -9.03 -15.20 -8.09
C PRO A 632 -10.52 -14.86 -7.86
N ILE A 633 -11.20 -14.28 -8.85
CA ILE A 633 -12.60 -13.82 -8.73
C ILE A 633 -13.58 -14.74 -9.47
N THR A 634 -13.17 -15.31 -10.62
CA THR A 634 -14.05 -16.11 -11.50
C THR A 634 -13.61 -17.56 -11.66
N GLY A 635 -12.39 -17.90 -11.24
CA GLY A 635 -11.79 -19.21 -11.50
C GLY A 635 -11.39 -19.47 -12.97
N SER A 636 -11.58 -18.48 -13.85
CA SER A 636 -11.17 -18.52 -15.26
C SER A 636 -9.65 -18.70 -15.37
N GLY A 637 -9.21 -19.54 -16.30
CA GLY A 637 -7.79 -19.73 -16.64
C GLY A 637 -7.44 -19.16 -18.01
N TRP A 638 -6.20 -18.68 -18.13
CA TRP A 638 -5.55 -18.27 -19.38
C TRP A 638 -4.24 -19.05 -19.55
N ARG A 639 -3.87 -19.35 -20.80
CA ARG A 639 -2.68 -20.12 -21.18
C ARG A 639 -1.90 -19.32 -22.23
N PHE A 640 -0.64 -19.04 -21.94
CA PHE A 640 0.15 -18.00 -22.64
C PHE A 640 1.21 -18.57 -23.59
N ALA A 641 1.87 -19.65 -23.22
CA ALA A 641 2.86 -20.37 -24.03
C ALA A 641 3.25 -21.70 -23.40
N HIS A 642 4.01 -22.50 -24.13
CA HIS A 642 4.88 -23.50 -23.53
C HIS A 642 5.98 -22.85 -22.68
N SER A 643 6.40 -23.52 -21.60
CA SER A 643 7.60 -23.14 -20.83
C SER A 643 8.89 -23.72 -21.42
N PHE A 644 8.78 -24.70 -22.33
CA PHE A 644 9.89 -25.47 -22.94
C PHE A 644 10.87 -26.10 -21.91
N ILE A 645 10.37 -26.39 -20.71
CA ILE A 645 11.15 -26.95 -19.60
C ILE A 645 11.30 -28.47 -19.78
N SER A 646 12.53 -29.00 -19.78
CA SER A 646 12.81 -30.44 -20.05
C SER A 646 12.59 -31.39 -18.87
N ALA A 647 12.27 -30.85 -17.69
CA ALA A 647 12.34 -31.50 -16.37
C ALA A 647 13.72 -31.90 -15.83
N ASN A 648 14.78 -31.80 -16.64
CA ASN A 648 16.03 -32.52 -16.39
C ASN A 648 17.29 -31.63 -16.53
N SER A 649 17.22 -30.33 -16.23
CA SER A 649 18.44 -29.53 -16.10
C SER A 649 19.19 -29.85 -14.79
N HIS A 650 20.51 -29.83 -14.86
CA HIS A 650 21.39 -30.55 -13.93
C HIS A 650 21.87 -29.73 -12.72
N ARG A 651 22.25 -28.45 -12.93
CA ARG A 651 22.47 -27.48 -11.82
C ARG A 651 21.22 -26.73 -11.43
N PHE A 652 20.31 -26.54 -12.37
CA PHE A 652 18.99 -25.97 -12.12
C PHE A 652 17.96 -27.07 -12.27
N SER A 653 17.61 -27.75 -11.17
CA SER A 653 16.46 -28.65 -11.21
C SER A 653 15.23 -27.82 -11.54
N THR A 654 14.64 -28.05 -12.72
CA THR A 654 13.50 -27.28 -13.21
C THR A 654 12.19 -27.60 -12.49
N LYS A 655 12.24 -28.53 -11.53
CA LYS A 655 11.32 -28.60 -10.38
C LYS A 655 11.28 -27.29 -9.57
N TYR A 656 12.27 -26.40 -9.72
CA TYR A 656 12.28 -25.03 -9.20
C TYR A 656 12.19 -23.99 -10.32
N GLY A 657 11.46 -24.30 -11.40
CA GLY A 657 11.19 -23.47 -12.59
C GLY A 657 10.35 -22.21 -12.30
N ILE A 658 10.63 -21.52 -11.18
CA ILE A 658 9.81 -20.47 -10.58
C ILE A 658 9.78 -19.26 -11.51
N GLY A 659 8.61 -18.99 -12.07
CA GLY A 659 8.37 -17.76 -12.79
C GLY A 659 7.85 -16.64 -11.89
N GLN A 660 7.88 -15.41 -12.41
CA GLN A 660 7.39 -14.22 -11.74
C GLN A 660 6.67 -13.29 -12.69
N VAL A 661 5.45 -12.90 -12.32
CA VAL A 661 4.71 -11.83 -12.99
C VAL A 661 5.35 -10.47 -12.66
N SER A 662 5.33 -9.55 -13.63
CA SER A 662 5.68 -8.14 -13.42
C SER A 662 4.67 -7.44 -12.52
N GLN A 663 5.07 -6.33 -11.87
CA GLN A 663 4.20 -5.65 -10.91
C GLN A 663 2.99 -4.96 -11.55
N ASP A 664 3.01 -4.77 -12.87
CA ASP A 664 1.90 -4.25 -13.70
C ASP A 664 1.08 -5.37 -14.39
N GLY A 665 1.46 -6.64 -14.28
CA GLY A 665 0.82 -7.78 -14.95
C GLY A 665 1.11 -7.93 -16.45
N ARG A 666 2.02 -7.12 -17.05
CA ARG A 666 2.30 -7.15 -18.50
C ARG A 666 3.21 -8.30 -18.95
N PHE A 667 4.06 -8.82 -18.08
CA PHE A 667 5.08 -9.81 -18.43
C PHE A 667 5.19 -10.92 -17.39
N PHE A 668 5.66 -12.09 -17.81
CA PHE A 668 6.07 -13.16 -16.92
C PHE A 668 7.52 -13.55 -17.21
N LEU A 669 8.39 -13.41 -16.22
CA LEU A 669 9.77 -13.91 -16.22
C LEU A 669 9.75 -15.40 -15.87
N PHE A 670 10.49 -16.25 -16.59
CA PHE A 670 10.67 -17.66 -16.24
C PHE A 670 12.06 -18.19 -16.62
N SER A 671 12.49 -19.27 -15.96
CA SER A 671 13.77 -19.94 -16.21
C SER A 671 13.50 -21.24 -16.97
N SER A 672 14.25 -21.50 -18.04
CA SER A 672 14.05 -22.70 -18.86
C SER A 672 15.38 -23.21 -19.43
N ASP A 673 15.48 -24.51 -19.65
CA ASP A 673 16.58 -25.11 -20.41
C ASP A 673 16.23 -25.33 -21.89
N TRP A 674 15.04 -24.88 -22.31
CA TRP A 674 14.56 -24.88 -23.69
C TRP A 674 14.73 -26.24 -24.38
N MET A 675 14.28 -27.29 -23.70
CA MET A 675 14.42 -28.70 -24.09
C MET A 675 15.87 -29.15 -24.40
N GLY A 676 16.88 -28.44 -23.88
CA GLY A 676 18.31 -28.72 -24.10
C GLY A 676 18.93 -28.05 -25.34
N THR A 677 18.21 -27.17 -26.06
CA THR A 677 18.75 -26.57 -27.30
C THR A 677 19.72 -25.40 -27.06
N LEU A 678 19.93 -24.99 -25.80
CA LEU A 678 20.75 -23.84 -25.42
C LEU A 678 22.27 -24.12 -25.39
N GLY A 679 22.67 -25.37 -25.54
CA GLY A 679 24.05 -25.84 -25.38
C GLY A 679 24.42 -26.17 -23.93
N SER A 680 25.67 -26.55 -23.69
CA SER A 680 26.17 -26.98 -22.39
C SER A 680 26.77 -25.84 -21.57
N GLU A 681 26.95 -26.09 -20.27
CA GLU A 681 27.78 -25.24 -19.40
C GLU A 681 29.29 -25.36 -19.66
N SER A 682 29.72 -26.24 -20.58
CA SER A 682 31.11 -26.35 -21.02
C SER A 682 31.40 -25.60 -22.33
N GLY A 683 30.44 -24.78 -22.82
CA GLY A 683 30.56 -24.10 -24.11
C GLY A 683 30.46 -25.03 -25.33
N SER A 684 29.89 -26.23 -25.17
CA SER A 684 29.51 -27.07 -26.31
C SER A 684 28.15 -26.63 -26.84
N SER A 685 27.99 -26.61 -28.16
CA SER A 685 26.68 -26.35 -28.77
C SER A 685 25.68 -27.49 -28.56
N SER A 686 26.15 -28.69 -28.22
CA SER A 686 25.33 -29.82 -27.78
C SER A 686 25.52 -30.12 -26.30
N CYS A 687 24.45 -30.60 -25.66
CA CYS A 687 24.45 -31.05 -24.27
C CYS A 687 23.62 -32.33 -24.12
N ALA A 688 23.84 -33.05 -23.02
CA ALA A 688 22.98 -34.14 -22.58
C ALA A 688 22.03 -33.60 -21.50
N VAL A 689 20.73 -33.66 -21.82
CA VAL A 689 19.64 -33.42 -20.86
C VAL A 689 19.78 -34.43 -19.72
N GLY A 690 19.60 -33.97 -18.48
CA GLY A 690 19.95 -34.70 -17.25
C GLY A 690 21.39 -34.48 -16.75
N VAL A 691 22.31 -33.99 -17.59
CA VAL A 691 23.76 -34.12 -17.33
C VAL A 691 24.54 -32.80 -17.37
N ASN A 692 24.41 -31.99 -18.43
CA ASN A 692 25.25 -30.79 -18.60
C ASN A 692 24.63 -29.61 -19.37
N CYS A 693 23.33 -29.64 -19.69
CA CYS A 693 22.65 -28.52 -20.37
C CYS A 693 22.60 -27.27 -19.47
N ARG A 694 22.77 -26.10 -20.09
CA ARG A 694 22.61 -24.78 -19.47
C ARG A 694 21.14 -24.38 -19.44
N GLY A 695 20.71 -23.70 -18.37
CA GLY A 695 19.43 -22.97 -18.34
C GLY A 695 19.64 -21.46 -18.58
N ASP A 696 18.67 -20.82 -19.23
CA ASP A 696 18.63 -19.38 -19.44
C ASP A 696 17.29 -18.79 -18.95
N VAL A 697 17.21 -17.45 -18.89
CA VAL A 697 16.02 -16.73 -18.45
C VAL A 697 15.30 -16.10 -19.66
N PHE A 698 13.97 -16.16 -19.62
CA PHE A 698 13.07 -15.73 -20.68
C PHE A 698 11.97 -14.83 -20.10
N ALA A 699 11.44 -13.92 -20.90
CA ALA A 699 10.22 -13.18 -20.58
C ALA A 699 9.19 -13.32 -21.70
N ILE A 700 7.95 -13.59 -21.31
CA ILE A 700 6.77 -13.61 -22.19
C ILE A 700 5.94 -12.35 -21.94
N GLU A 701 5.43 -11.73 -23.00
CA GLU A 701 4.40 -10.69 -22.89
C GLU A 701 3.04 -11.36 -22.71
N LEU A 702 2.29 -10.96 -21.69
CA LEU A 702 0.99 -11.53 -21.35
C LEU A 702 -0.12 -10.75 -22.07
N LYS A 703 -0.71 -11.35 -23.11
CA LYS A 703 -1.80 -10.76 -23.93
C LYS A 703 -3.14 -11.42 -23.70
#